data_AF-A0A5D4JID4-F1
#
_entry.id   AF-A0A5D4JID4-F1
#
_cell.length_a   1.000
_cell.length_b   1.000
_cell.length_c   1.000
_cell.angle_alpha   90.00
_cell.angle_beta   90.00
_cell.angle_gamma   90.00
#
_symmetry.space_group_name_H-M   'P 1'
#
loop_
_entity.id
_entity.type
_entity.pdbx_description
1 polymer ?
#
loop_
_entity_poly.entity_id
_entity_poly.type
_entity_poly.pdbx_seq_one_letter_code
_entity_poly.pdbx_strand_id
1 'polypeptide(L)'
;MGRGGPRRPHRCLRVPARLRRHPRRTPRGRPRGRRRIPAGDERGQRLLPGRPPGPRLRGRPHRRRRRGRGRHAALHDPRRPPGPARRTARPAARRPGRRRPSDAGTRPRPAPHGRRGHIRQRSRWRRRLPAVPDPPGLGRRALPAPADLDPAGDARDGPAADRRAGHPHRRLGSAAAPLGPAPADGGRRPGAHARRLPVPPRRRGTAPGIRDGDVSGDQPAHRGPGGGEPVNATPTPDRHVPVLIVGGGGSGLTASLALSDLGVDTLLIERHPTTSVQPKAHILNARTMEIFDHLGVAEDIHREGSPAENRAAMVWLSSLGGDAPYDRQVLHRTSAYGGGELAERYALASAQPHANLGQRWLEPLLRRHAEKRAPGGLLFHHELTALDEDPDGVTATVLDRGSGQTFTVRAAFVVAADGGKTIGRLRSIPMEGTPTFLEWINLHVRADFSAFIPCDDTVVNRVSSLAEDGTLQHCGVVPMGPDRWGRHSEEWTLMFSRPPGAADLDDDTIVAMVRRTLKLPDDHPMDVESISRWPVEGTVARRFRSGRVFLVGDAAHRHPPSGALGLNTGVQDSHNLAWKLALVLAGSADDALLDTYESERLPVARRVVERALFSLFNQIAFTAGTGVVQGAHPDWNRAQMTALFSDTPDGETRRAVLREYFDTNRITTAHLGLEMGYDYADAGSVTSDGTPRPPQDPLGLEYEQTARPGSRLPHAWLTEDGTRTGTHRLHRAPGSFLLLAGAEGAAWVEAARLLSRRYGVRIDAYAVGGEGTVADPEGRWRELRGHDEHGAVLVRPDGFVTMRERSACADPARAVEQALLVALGRDREAVAGEGPGPRTGEGDAG
;
A
#
# COMPACT_ATOMS: atom_id res chain seq x y z
N MET A 1 -52.52 51.03 -39.90
CA MET A 1 -52.76 51.83 -38.67
C MET A 1 -52.43 50.95 -37.47
N GLY A 2 -51.83 51.38 -36.36
CA GLY A 2 -51.11 52.62 -36.07
C GLY A 2 -51.06 52.95 -34.56
N ARG A 3 -49.85 53.15 -33.99
CA ARG A 3 -49.55 53.63 -32.60
C ARG A 3 -50.02 52.69 -31.46
N GLY A 4 -49.32 52.49 -30.34
CA GLY A 4 -47.97 52.91 -29.90
C GLY A 4 -47.88 53.01 -28.36
N GLY A 5 -46.78 52.55 -27.72
CA GLY A 5 -46.61 52.62 -26.26
C GLY A 5 -45.37 51.85 -25.73
N PRO A 6 -44.52 52.38 -24.82
CA PRO A 6 -43.23 51.75 -24.48
C PRO A 6 -42.93 51.54 -22.96
N ARG A 7 -41.71 51.00 -22.68
CA ARG A 7 -41.02 50.75 -21.37
C ARG A 7 -41.31 49.35 -20.75
N ARG A 8 -40.36 48.65 -20.11
CA ARG A 8 -38.86 48.65 -20.11
C ARG A 8 -38.37 47.22 -19.69
N PRO A 9 -37.07 46.86 -19.76
CA PRO A 9 -36.65 45.47 -20.06
C PRO A 9 -36.23 44.59 -18.87
N HIS A 10 -36.24 43.27 -19.09
CA HIS A 10 -35.40 42.31 -18.35
C HIS A 10 -33.91 42.51 -18.68
N ARG A 11 -33.03 42.18 -17.72
CA ARG A 11 -31.57 42.32 -17.87
C ARG A 11 -30.86 41.03 -17.45
N CYS A 12 -30.18 40.38 -18.38
CA CYS A 12 -29.17 39.38 -18.05
C CYS A 12 -27.95 40.06 -17.41
N LEU A 13 -27.17 39.33 -16.61
CA LEU A 13 -25.81 39.71 -16.25
C LEU A 13 -24.84 38.55 -16.50
N ARG A 14 -23.70 38.89 -17.10
CA ARG A 14 -22.57 38.00 -17.37
C ARG A 14 -21.41 38.31 -16.43
N VAL A 15 -20.46 37.37 -16.37
CA VAL A 15 -19.07 37.50 -15.90
C VAL A 15 -18.47 38.90 -16.12
N PRO A 16 -17.81 39.51 -15.10
CA PRO A 16 -17.04 40.74 -15.24
C PRO A 16 -15.52 40.47 -15.43
N ALA A 17 -14.85 41.35 -16.17
CA ALA A 17 -13.38 41.43 -16.19
C ALA A 17 -12.90 42.89 -16.34
N ARG A 18 -11.99 43.31 -15.44
CA ARG A 18 -11.15 44.54 -15.45
C ARG A 18 -11.85 45.92 -15.57
N LEU A 19 -11.52 46.82 -14.64
CA LEU A 19 -11.72 48.28 -14.73
C LEU A 19 -10.38 49.01 -14.95
N ARG A 20 -10.41 50.29 -15.35
CA ARG A 20 -9.21 51.08 -15.70
C ARG A 20 -9.42 52.59 -15.56
N ARG A 21 -8.35 53.33 -15.17
CA ARG A 21 -8.11 54.80 -15.33
C ARG A 21 -8.93 55.72 -14.41
N HIS A 22 -8.57 56.99 -14.12
CA HIS A 22 -7.61 58.01 -14.65
C HIS A 22 -7.28 59.06 -13.51
N PRO A 23 -6.59 60.23 -13.69
CA PRO A 23 -5.44 60.66 -14.53
C PRO A 23 -4.37 61.56 -13.79
N ARG A 24 -3.41 62.14 -14.56
CA ARG A 24 -2.38 63.20 -14.21
C ARG A 24 -1.14 62.69 -13.42
N ARG A 25 0.09 63.23 -13.56
CA ARG A 25 0.63 64.44 -14.27
C ARG A 25 2.07 64.15 -14.81
N THR A 26 2.62 64.97 -15.72
CA THR A 26 3.98 64.82 -16.33
C THR A 26 4.96 65.91 -15.87
N PRO A 27 6.30 65.68 -15.91
CA PRO A 27 7.15 66.22 -17.00
C PRO A 27 8.19 65.19 -17.53
N ARG A 28 8.45 65.06 -18.84
CA ARG A 28 9.40 65.81 -19.72
C ARG A 28 10.88 65.79 -19.29
N GLY A 29 11.73 65.10 -20.07
CA GLY A 29 13.21 65.20 -20.05
C GLY A 29 13.92 64.29 -21.07
N ARG A 30 14.75 64.86 -21.97
CA ARG A 30 15.64 64.16 -22.93
C ARG A 30 16.71 65.16 -23.43
N PRO A 31 18.00 64.80 -23.51
CA PRO A 31 18.65 64.55 -24.82
C PRO A 31 19.76 63.45 -24.80
N ARG A 32 19.86 62.56 -25.80
CA ARG A 32 20.78 62.53 -26.99
C ARG A 32 22.30 62.33 -26.73
N GLY A 33 22.87 61.32 -27.39
CA GLY A 33 24.33 61.07 -27.62
C GLY A 33 24.62 59.56 -27.66
N ARG A 34 24.87 58.81 -28.74
CA ARG A 34 25.35 58.98 -30.15
C ARG A 34 26.85 58.61 -30.33
N ARG A 35 27.13 57.58 -31.15
CA ARG A 35 28.43 57.01 -31.63
C ARG A 35 29.05 55.90 -30.74
N ARG A 36 29.81 54.91 -31.25
CA ARG A 36 30.07 54.44 -32.65
C ARG A 36 30.54 52.96 -32.63
N ILE A 37 30.42 52.26 -33.77
CA ILE A 37 31.16 51.02 -34.10
C ILE A 37 32.51 51.42 -34.75
N PRO A 38 33.57 50.59 -34.72
CA PRO A 38 33.87 49.74 -35.89
C PRO A 38 34.27 48.28 -35.54
N ALA A 39 34.45 47.45 -36.56
CA ALA A 39 34.88 46.04 -36.47
C ALA A 39 36.09 45.78 -37.40
N GLY A 40 36.66 44.58 -37.32
CA GLY A 40 37.84 44.10 -38.06
C GLY A 40 38.84 43.42 -37.12
N ASP A 41 39.61 42.40 -37.53
CA ASP A 41 39.77 41.78 -38.86
C ASP A 41 40.03 40.25 -38.73
N GLU A 42 40.07 39.54 -39.85
CA GLU A 42 40.16 38.06 -39.94
C GLU A 42 41.60 37.49 -40.05
N ARG A 43 41.68 36.15 -40.14
CA ARG A 43 42.84 35.28 -40.50
C ARG A 43 43.81 34.99 -39.34
N GLY A 44 44.39 33.79 -39.22
CA GLY A 44 44.14 32.54 -39.95
C GLY A 44 45.27 31.49 -39.79
N GLN A 45 45.03 30.30 -40.36
CA GLN A 45 45.98 29.17 -40.54
C GLN A 45 46.29 28.26 -39.32
N ARG A 46 46.84 27.08 -39.64
CA ARG A 46 47.14 25.93 -38.74
C ARG A 46 48.66 25.82 -38.56
N LEU A 47 49.12 25.16 -37.48
CA LEU A 47 50.00 23.96 -37.52
C LEU A 47 50.48 23.52 -36.12
N LEU A 48 50.65 22.20 -35.97
CA LEU A 48 51.48 21.51 -34.98
C LEU A 48 52.66 20.86 -35.76
N PRO A 49 53.70 20.25 -35.15
CA PRO A 49 53.97 20.02 -33.72
C PRO A 49 55.38 20.46 -33.23
N GLY A 50 55.68 20.26 -31.94
CA GLY A 50 57.04 20.32 -31.39
C GLY A 50 57.15 19.60 -30.05
N ARG A 51 58.19 18.77 -29.85
CA ARG A 51 58.44 17.97 -28.62
C ARG A 51 59.74 18.45 -27.91
N PRO A 52 60.16 17.88 -26.74
CA PRO A 52 60.79 18.65 -25.66
C PRO A 52 62.34 18.70 -25.76
N PRO A 53 63.02 19.32 -24.77
CA PRO A 53 63.50 18.49 -23.66
C PRO A 53 63.50 19.18 -22.27
N GLY A 54 63.57 18.38 -21.19
CA GLY A 54 64.18 18.78 -19.92
C GLY A 54 65.62 18.21 -19.82
N PRO A 55 66.21 18.02 -18.63
CA PRO A 55 65.85 18.52 -17.30
C PRO A 55 67.00 19.35 -16.68
N ARG A 56 66.84 19.85 -15.44
CA ARG A 56 67.99 20.05 -14.50
C ARG A 56 67.56 20.12 -13.04
N LEU A 57 68.45 19.62 -12.17
CA LEU A 57 68.30 19.50 -10.72
C LEU A 57 69.13 20.54 -9.95
N ARG A 58 68.89 20.60 -8.63
CA ARG A 58 69.71 21.17 -7.53
C ARG A 58 69.40 22.62 -7.13
N GLY A 59 69.32 22.87 -5.81
CA GLY A 59 69.13 24.22 -5.24
C GLY A 59 68.63 24.30 -3.79
N ARG A 60 69.32 23.70 -2.81
CA ARG A 60 69.22 24.13 -1.39
C ARG A 60 70.51 24.89 -1.03
N PRO A 61 70.43 25.97 -0.23
CA PRO A 61 71.23 25.97 1.01
C PRO A 61 70.57 26.61 2.25
N HIS A 62 71.32 26.61 3.35
CA HIS A 62 70.95 26.71 4.77
C HIS A 62 70.49 28.08 5.35
N ARG A 63 69.58 27.96 6.34
CA ARG A 63 69.57 28.55 7.70
C ARG A 63 70.33 29.88 8.00
N ARG A 64 69.62 30.83 8.63
CA ARG A 64 69.91 31.45 9.97
C ARG A 64 68.62 32.16 10.44
N ARG A 65 68.01 31.96 11.63
CA ARG A 65 68.38 32.04 13.07
C ARG A 65 68.41 33.48 13.68
N ARG A 66 67.34 33.87 14.41
CA ARG A 66 67.24 34.74 15.63
C ARG A 66 65.73 35.01 15.94
N ARG A 67 65.25 35.35 17.16
CA ARG A 67 65.60 34.94 18.55
C ARG A 67 64.54 35.48 19.56
N GLY A 68 64.15 34.71 20.58
CA GLY A 68 63.28 35.11 21.72
C GLY A 68 62.29 33.98 22.05
N ARG A 69 62.24 33.30 23.22
CA ARG A 69 62.19 33.66 24.67
C ARG A 69 60.79 34.15 25.10
N GLY A 70 60.14 33.65 26.17
CA GLY A 70 60.48 32.60 27.17
C GLY A 70 59.59 31.33 27.10
N ARG A 71 59.93 30.15 27.66
CA ARG A 71 60.16 29.72 29.07
C ARG A 71 58.85 29.52 29.86
N HIS A 72 58.59 28.51 30.70
CA HIS A 72 59.17 27.19 31.10
C HIS A 72 58.06 26.49 31.97
N ALA A 73 57.92 25.17 32.26
CA ALA A 73 58.54 23.86 31.96
C ALA A 73 57.37 22.79 31.95
N ALA A 74 57.43 21.46 31.74
CA ALA A 74 58.37 20.34 31.96
C ALA A 74 58.49 19.88 33.45
N LEU A 75 58.48 18.59 33.85
CA LEU A 75 58.57 17.25 33.20
C LEU A 75 57.58 16.25 33.92
N HIS A 76 57.50 14.90 33.80
CA HIS A 76 58.17 13.82 33.02
C HIS A 76 57.27 12.53 32.91
N ASP A 77 57.58 11.60 32.00
CA ASP A 77 57.17 10.16 31.88
C ASP A 77 57.98 9.27 32.91
N PRO A 78 57.79 7.94 33.20
CA PRO A 78 57.08 6.90 32.42
C PRO A 78 56.45 5.65 33.15
N ARG A 79 55.94 4.68 32.34
CA ARG A 79 55.79 3.19 32.55
C ARG A 79 54.61 2.56 33.36
N ARG A 80 53.77 1.82 32.60
CA ARG A 80 53.09 0.48 32.75
C ARG A 80 52.84 -0.25 34.13
N PRO A 81 51.90 -1.24 34.20
CA PRO A 81 50.98 -1.45 35.33
C PRO A 81 51.30 -2.65 36.27
N PRO A 82 50.43 -2.91 37.28
CA PRO A 82 49.65 -4.17 37.27
C PRO A 82 48.16 -4.03 37.74
N GLY A 83 47.49 -5.17 37.98
CA GLY A 83 46.02 -5.30 38.16
C GLY A 83 45.49 -5.37 39.61
N PRO A 84 44.30 -5.98 39.84
CA PRO A 84 43.40 -5.64 40.96
C PRO A 84 43.53 -6.50 42.24
N ALA A 85 43.03 -5.96 43.36
CA ALA A 85 42.90 -6.67 44.64
C ALA A 85 41.50 -6.47 45.29
N ARG A 86 41.03 -7.48 46.04
CA ARG A 86 39.82 -7.46 46.88
C ARG A 86 40.19 -7.36 48.37
N ARG A 87 39.36 -6.69 49.20
CA ARG A 87 39.05 -7.00 50.62
C ARG A 87 38.00 -5.99 51.13
N THR A 88 36.74 -6.34 51.45
CA THR A 88 36.17 -6.93 52.69
C THR A 88 36.20 -6.05 53.97
N ALA A 89 35.03 -5.64 54.45
CA ALA A 89 34.69 -5.48 55.87
C ALA A 89 33.15 -5.44 56.10
N ARG A 90 32.69 -5.79 57.31
CA ARG A 90 31.29 -5.70 57.80
C ARG A 90 31.32 -5.61 59.35
N PRO A 91 30.34 -5.00 60.04
CA PRO A 91 29.10 -5.68 60.47
C PRO A 91 27.89 -4.73 60.21
N ALA A 92 26.78 -4.52 60.95
CA ALA A 92 25.96 -5.12 62.04
C ALA A 92 24.58 -4.38 61.96
N ALA A 93 23.47 -4.71 62.65
CA ALA A 93 22.85 -5.95 63.12
C ALA A 93 21.37 -5.59 63.50
N ARG A 94 20.36 -6.45 63.32
CA ARG A 94 19.72 -7.28 64.37
C ARG A 94 18.54 -8.12 63.78
N ARG A 95 18.03 -9.07 64.57
CA ARG A 95 16.78 -9.88 64.44
C ARG A 95 16.12 -9.91 65.85
N PRO A 96 14.93 -10.50 66.14
CA PRO A 96 14.07 -11.49 65.43
C PRO A 96 12.57 -11.06 65.30
N GLY A 97 11.55 -11.88 64.97
CA GLY A 97 11.48 -13.19 64.29
C GLY A 97 10.15 -13.98 64.49
N ARG A 98 9.81 -14.85 63.51
CA ARG A 98 8.89 -16.03 63.50
C ARG A 98 7.52 -16.02 64.23
N ARG A 99 6.47 -16.49 63.51
CA ARG A 99 5.53 -17.55 63.98
C ARG A 99 4.91 -18.35 62.80
N ARG A 100 4.48 -19.59 63.08
CA ARG A 100 3.72 -20.59 62.29
C ARG A 100 3.17 -21.60 63.32
N PRO A 101 2.04 -22.31 63.09
CA PRO A 101 2.16 -23.75 62.76
C PRO A 101 0.98 -24.38 61.94
N SER A 102 1.14 -25.67 61.60
CA SER A 102 0.11 -26.71 61.35
C SER A 102 -0.83 -26.60 60.12
N ASP A 103 -1.65 -27.61 59.76
CA ASP A 103 -1.47 -29.07 59.45
C ASP A 103 -2.88 -29.70 59.24
N ALA A 104 -3.17 -30.92 58.73
CA ALA A 104 -2.40 -32.08 58.20
C ALA A 104 -3.33 -33.00 57.34
N GLY A 105 -2.77 -34.03 56.66
CA GLY A 105 -3.51 -35.14 56.02
C GLY A 105 -3.65 -35.08 54.49
N THR A 106 -3.65 -36.18 53.70
CA THR A 106 -3.38 -37.62 53.95
C THR A 106 -2.81 -38.28 52.67
N ARG A 107 -2.22 -39.49 52.77
CA ARG A 107 -1.63 -40.32 51.68
C ARG A 107 -2.64 -41.39 51.17
N PRO A 108 -2.42 -42.15 50.04
CA PRO A 108 -1.14 -42.74 49.59
C PRO A 108 -0.88 -42.85 48.05
N ARG A 109 0.20 -43.56 47.70
CA ARG A 109 0.56 -44.08 46.35
C ARG A 109 0.55 -45.62 46.37
N PRO A 110 0.60 -46.27 45.19
CA PRO A 110 1.57 -47.35 45.00
C PRO A 110 2.55 -47.12 43.82
N ALA A 111 3.50 -48.04 43.71
CA ALA A 111 4.58 -48.25 42.70
C ALA A 111 5.06 -49.73 42.89
N PRO A 112 6.16 -50.27 42.30
CA PRO A 112 7.18 -49.71 41.40
C PRO A 112 7.66 -50.67 40.28
N HIS A 113 8.77 -50.30 39.60
CA HIS A 113 9.87 -51.08 38.94
C HIS A 113 10.33 -50.31 37.69
N GLY A 114 11.57 -50.32 37.18
CA GLY A 114 12.88 -50.85 37.61
C GLY A 114 13.87 -50.68 36.42
N ARG A 115 15.20 -50.47 36.53
CA ARG A 115 16.14 -50.45 37.67
C ARG A 115 17.09 -49.20 37.58
N ARG A 116 18.26 -49.24 38.24
CA ARG A 116 19.27 -48.16 38.42
C ARG A 116 20.48 -48.25 37.46
N GLY A 117 21.25 -47.15 37.33
CA GLY A 117 22.66 -47.15 36.92
C GLY A 117 23.36 -45.80 37.13
N HIS A 118 24.55 -45.76 37.75
CA HIS A 118 25.39 -44.56 37.95
C HIS A 118 26.81 -44.80 37.40
N ILE A 119 27.51 -43.77 36.90
CA ILE A 119 28.83 -43.28 37.42
C ILE A 119 29.45 -42.14 36.56
N ARG A 120 30.38 -41.42 37.21
CA ARG A 120 31.10 -40.16 36.95
C ARG A 120 31.79 -39.89 35.57
N GLN A 121 31.65 -38.62 35.15
CA GLN A 121 32.69 -37.65 34.68
C GLN A 121 33.56 -37.84 33.40
N ARG A 122 33.73 -36.66 32.74
CA ARG A 122 34.90 -36.12 31.98
C ARG A 122 35.13 -36.47 30.49
N SER A 123 34.70 -35.51 29.66
CA SER A 123 35.46 -34.87 28.55
C SER A 123 36.04 -35.72 27.40
N ARG A 124 35.57 -35.45 26.18
CA ARG A 124 36.35 -34.68 25.16
C ARG A 124 35.49 -34.30 23.94
N TRP A 125 36.08 -33.49 23.06
CA TRP A 125 35.47 -32.81 21.91
C TRP A 125 35.08 -33.73 20.74
N ARG A 126 33.86 -33.53 20.21
CA ARG A 126 33.53 -33.13 18.80
C ARG A 126 32.06 -33.51 18.50
N ARG A 127 31.26 -32.57 17.99
CA ARG A 127 29.90 -32.87 17.47
C ARG A 127 30.01 -33.47 16.06
N ARG A 128 29.25 -34.54 15.80
CA ARG A 128 28.83 -34.94 14.45
C ARG A 128 27.47 -34.31 14.17
N LEU A 129 27.20 -33.98 12.91
CA LEU A 129 25.85 -33.76 12.39
C LEU A 129 25.32 -35.08 11.79
N PRO A 130 24.00 -35.34 11.83
CA PRO A 130 23.40 -36.42 11.04
C PRO A 130 23.38 -36.05 9.55
N ALA A 131 23.21 -37.05 8.68
CA ALA A 131 23.38 -36.92 7.23
C ALA A 131 22.13 -36.42 6.49
N VAL A 132 22.37 -35.90 5.28
CA VAL A 132 21.37 -35.60 4.24
C VAL A 132 21.44 -36.73 3.20
N PRO A 133 20.31 -37.25 2.67
CA PRO A 133 20.34 -38.28 1.63
C PRO A 133 20.73 -37.72 0.25
N ASP A 134 21.42 -38.53 -0.55
CA ASP A 134 21.86 -38.20 -1.91
C ASP A 134 20.72 -38.31 -2.96
N PRO A 135 20.76 -37.49 -4.04
CA PRO A 135 19.82 -37.59 -5.16
C PRO A 135 20.20 -38.72 -6.16
N PRO A 136 19.23 -39.25 -6.94
CA PRO A 136 19.49 -40.30 -7.93
C PRO A 136 20.31 -39.79 -9.14
N GLY A 137 21.21 -40.65 -9.65
CA GLY A 137 22.19 -40.27 -10.67
C GLY A 137 21.69 -40.31 -12.12
N LEU A 138 22.24 -39.42 -12.96
CA LEU A 138 22.01 -39.38 -14.40
C LEU A 138 23.06 -40.22 -15.17
N GLY A 139 22.59 -41.02 -16.14
CA GLY A 139 23.43 -41.82 -17.01
C GLY A 139 24.12 -41.01 -18.13
N ARG A 140 25.35 -41.40 -18.48
CA ARG A 140 26.15 -40.73 -19.54
C ARG A 140 25.66 -41.07 -20.95
N ARG A 141 25.63 -40.07 -21.83
CA ARG A 141 25.96 -40.20 -23.27
C ARG A 141 26.86 -39.04 -23.71
N ALA A 142 27.65 -39.26 -24.76
CA ALA A 142 28.77 -38.40 -25.12
C ALA A 142 28.41 -37.23 -26.05
N LEU A 143 29.20 -36.16 -25.97
CA LEU A 143 29.20 -35.03 -26.89
C LEU A 143 30.29 -35.24 -27.97
N PRO A 144 30.03 -34.90 -29.25
CA PRO A 144 31.08 -34.72 -30.25
C PRO A 144 31.80 -33.37 -30.05
N ALA A 145 33.04 -33.27 -30.55
CA ALA A 145 33.88 -32.07 -30.48
C ALA A 145 33.57 -31.07 -31.62
N PRO A 146 33.93 -29.77 -31.48
CA PRO A 146 33.89 -28.82 -32.59
C PRO A 146 34.98 -29.10 -33.63
N ALA A 147 34.82 -28.52 -34.83
CA ALA A 147 35.82 -28.54 -35.90
C ALA A 147 36.12 -27.11 -36.36
N ASP A 148 37.34 -26.90 -36.86
CA ASP A 148 37.95 -25.58 -37.09
C ASP A 148 37.57 -24.90 -38.42
N LEU A 149 38.04 -23.65 -38.55
CA LEU A 149 37.91 -22.77 -39.71
C LEU A 149 38.94 -23.10 -40.81
N ASP A 150 38.59 -22.85 -42.08
CA ASP A 150 39.49 -22.12 -43.02
C ASP A 150 38.69 -21.50 -44.21
N PRO A 151 39.17 -20.45 -44.89
CA PRO A 151 38.41 -19.73 -45.93
C PRO A 151 39.02 -19.78 -47.35
N ALA A 152 38.23 -19.44 -48.39
CA ALA A 152 38.58 -18.70 -49.63
C ALA A 152 37.64 -19.05 -50.82
N GLY A 153 37.47 -18.13 -51.77
CA GLY A 153 36.83 -18.40 -53.08
C GLY A 153 36.09 -17.21 -53.72
N ASP A 154 36.68 -16.61 -54.76
CA ASP A 154 36.05 -15.58 -55.61
C ASP A 154 34.99 -16.14 -56.58
N ALA A 155 33.99 -15.32 -56.92
CA ALA A 155 33.57 -15.07 -58.31
C ALA A 155 32.58 -13.89 -58.40
N ARG A 156 32.38 -13.36 -59.62
CA ARG A 156 31.50 -12.22 -59.96
C ARG A 156 30.37 -12.68 -60.88
N ASP A 157 29.24 -11.97 -60.91
CA ASP A 157 28.84 -11.15 -62.08
C ASP A 157 27.51 -10.39 -61.87
N GLY A 158 27.27 -9.40 -62.74
CA GLY A 158 26.01 -8.66 -62.87
C GLY A 158 25.21 -9.09 -64.12
N PRO A 159 24.33 -8.25 -64.73
CA PRO A 159 24.13 -6.81 -64.52
C PRO A 159 22.65 -6.42 -64.22
N ALA A 160 22.33 -5.12 -64.33
CA ALA A 160 21.04 -4.53 -63.92
C ALA A 160 20.07 -4.20 -65.09
N ALA A 161 18.81 -3.89 -64.74
CA ALA A 161 17.82 -3.23 -65.61
C ALA A 161 16.92 -2.26 -64.82
N ASP A 162 16.49 -1.16 -65.45
CA ASP A 162 15.65 -0.07 -64.90
C ASP A 162 14.27 -0.02 -65.60
N ARG A 163 13.20 0.41 -64.88
CA ARG A 163 12.14 1.32 -65.42
C ARG A 163 11.11 1.80 -64.39
N ARG A 164 11.36 3.00 -63.85
CA ARG A 164 10.45 4.18 -63.74
C ARG A 164 8.90 4.04 -63.67
N ALA A 165 8.36 4.67 -62.61
CA ALA A 165 7.28 5.70 -62.59
C ALA A 165 5.78 5.32 -62.75
N GLY A 166 4.92 6.05 -61.99
CA GLY A 166 3.46 6.03 -62.17
C GLY A 166 2.63 6.57 -60.98
N HIS A 167 2.53 7.89 -60.80
CA HIS A 167 1.56 8.51 -59.87
C HIS A 167 0.33 8.99 -60.67
N PRO A 168 -0.89 8.99 -60.10
CA PRO A 168 -1.58 10.29 -60.02
C PRO A 168 -2.51 10.50 -58.81
N HIS A 169 -2.61 11.75 -58.36
CA HIS A 169 -3.82 12.29 -57.73
C HIS A 169 -4.76 12.87 -58.79
N ARG A 170 -6.09 12.82 -58.57
CA ARG A 170 -6.99 13.91 -58.99
C ARG A 170 -8.21 14.05 -58.09
N ARG A 171 -8.68 15.30 -57.96
CA ARG A 171 -9.96 15.70 -57.34
C ARG A 171 -10.97 16.07 -58.43
N LEU A 172 -12.26 16.16 -58.06
CA LEU A 172 -13.33 17.12 -58.47
C LEU A 172 -14.71 16.45 -58.20
N GLY A 173 -15.81 17.15 -57.88
CA GLY A 173 -15.99 18.56 -57.47
C GLY A 173 -17.41 19.11 -57.74
N SER A 174 -18.09 19.67 -56.72
CA SER A 174 -19.42 20.33 -56.79
C SER A 174 -20.63 19.42 -57.13
N ALA A 175 -21.92 19.79 -56.99
CA ALA A 175 -22.54 21.08 -56.65
C ALA A 175 -23.89 20.97 -55.89
N ALA A 176 -24.35 22.15 -55.42
CA ALA A 176 -25.63 22.61 -54.85
C ALA A 176 -26.97 21.81 -54.93
N ALA A 177 -27.76 22.06 -53.87
CA ALA A 177 -29.21 21.90 -53.64
C ALA A 177 -30.12 22.69 -54.63
N PRO A 178 -31.48 22.81 -54.46
CA PRO A 178 -32.39 22.25 -53.43
C PRO A 178 -33.73 21.65 -53.97
N LEU A 179 -34.65 21.22 -53.09
CA LEU A 179 -36.10 21.57 -53.09
C LEU A 179 -36.89 20.85 -51.96
N GLY A 180 -38.00 21.46 -51.50
CA GLY A 180 -39.09 20.83 -50.72
C GLY A 180 -40.39 20.77 -51.54
N PRO A 181 -41.59 20.44 -50.98
CA PRO A 181 -42.05 20.72 -49.62
C PRO A 181 -42.83 19.56 -48.93
N ALA A 182 -43.56 19.89 -47.83
CA ALA A 182 -44.51 19.05 -47.06
C ALA A 182 -45.97 19.22 -47.62
N PRO A 183 -47.12 18.89 -46.95
CA PRO A 183 -47.36 18.34 -45.58
C PRO A 183 -48.54 17.32 -45.38
N ALA A 184 -48.65 16.74 -44.17
CA ALA A 184 -49.85 16.33 -43.41
C ALA A 184 -49.34 15.78 -42.05
N ASP A 185 -49.76 16.14 -40.83
CA ASP A 185 -50.99 16.67 -40.21
C ASP A 185 -52.02 15.60 -39.76
N GLY A 186 -52.55 15.77 -38.54
CA GLY A 186 -53.36 14.78 -37.81
C GLY A 186 -52.93 14.60 -36.35
N GLY A 187 -53.46 15.42 -35.43
CA GLY A 187 -53.12 15.37 -33.99
C GLY A 187 -54.33 15.17 -33.06
N ARG A 188 -54.07 14.90 -31.77
CA ARG A 188 -55.00 15.12 -30.64
C ARG A 188 -54.29 15.15 -29.27
N ARG A 189 -54.80 15.98 -28.37
CA ARG A 189 -54.60 15.97 -26.89
C ARG A 189 -55.93 15.51 -26.26
N PRO A 190 -55.97 14.85 -25.09
CA PRO A 190 -55.68 15.45 -23.76
C PRO A 190 -54.77 14.57 -22.89
N GLY A 191 -54.39 14.88 -21.65
CA GLY A 191 -54.58 16.09 -20.82
C GLY A 191 -54.00 15.83 -19.42
N ALA A 192 -53.23 16.77 -18.85
CA ALA A 192 -52.38 16.50 -17.68
C ALA A 192 -52.98 17.03 -16.37
N HIS A 193 -53.35 16.13 -15.45
CA HIS A 193 -53.63 16.48 -14.04
C HIS A 193 -52.35 16.37 -13.20
N ALA A 194 -51.82 17.52 -12.75
CA ALA A 194 -50.74 17.54 -11.76
C ALA A 194 -51.31 17.40 -10.34
N ARG A 195 -50.86 16.40 -9.57
CA ARG A 195 -51.01 16.37 -8.10
C ARG A 195 -49.67 16.68 -7.44
N ARG A 196 -49.68 17.67 -6.53
CA ARG A 196 -48.56 17.98 -5.64
C ARG A 196 -48.64 17.09 -4.39
N LEU A 197 -47.49 16.76 -3.81
CA LEU A 197 -47.39 16.25 -2.43
C LEU A 197 -46.37 17.10 -1.63
N PRO A 198 -46.44 17.13 -0.28
CA PRO A 198 -45.97 18.27 0.50
C PRO A 198 -44.68 18.02 1.31
N VAL A 199 -44.05 19.11 1.74
CA VAL A 199 -42.89 19.13 2.65
C VAL A 199 -43.36 19.36 4.10
N PRO A 200 -42.87 18.61 5.10
CA PRO A 200 -43.24 18.81 6.51
C PRO A 200 -42.50 20.00 7.16
N PRO A 201 -43.12 20.74 8.10
CA PRO A 201 -42.56 21.97 8.67
C PRO A 201 -41.73 21.76 9.95
N ARG A 202 -40.80 22.69 10.19
CA ARG A 202 -40.09 22.85 11.49
C ARG A 202 -41.02 23.46 12.55
N ARG A 203 -40.77 23.17 13.83
CA ARG A 203 -41.31 23.94 14.98
C ARG A 203 -40.20 24.50 15.87
N ARG A 204 -40.47 25.66 16.49
CA ARG A 204 -39.74 26.26 17.61
C ARG A 204 -40.78 26.82 18.59
N GLY A 205 -40.47 26.76 19.89
CA GLY A 205 -41.24 27.35 21.00
C GLY A 205 -40.56 26.92 22.31
N THR A 206 -39.81 27.78 22.99
CA THR A 206 -40.24 28.80 23.99
C THR A 206 -40.54 28.20 25.37
N ALA A 207 -39.79 28.65 26.38
CA ALA A 207 -39.91 28.24 27.78
C ALA A 207 -40.97 29.03 28.55
N PRO A 208 -41.45 28.46 29.66
CA PRO A 208 -41.32 29.07 30.99
C PRO A 208 -40.58 28.10 31.95
N GLY A 209 -40.25 28.44 33.20
CA GLY A 209 -40.50 29.66 33.98
C GLY A 209 -40.89 29.31 35.42
N ILE A 210 -39.97 29.61 36.35
CA ILE A 210 -39.92 29.23 37.78
C ILE A 210 -41.28 29.25 38.51
N ARG A 211 -41.50 28.24 39.37
CA ARG A 211 -42.26 28.36 40.63
C ARG A 211 -41.63 27.52 41.74
N ASP A 212 -41.54 28.11 42.92
CA ASP A 212 -41.13 27.45 44.16
C ASP A 212 -42.31 26.65 44.78
N GLY A 213 -41.97 25.67 45.63
CA GLY A 213 -42.89 24.86 46.40
C GLY A 213 -42.12 24.02 47.42
N ASP A 214 -42.40 24.22 48.70
CA ASP A 214 -41.56 23.80 49.83
C ASP A 214 -42.32 22.88 50.81
N VAL A 215 -41.60 22.35 51.81
CA VAL A 215 -42.05 21.75 53.08
C VAL A 215 -42.44 20.27 53.08
N SER A 216 -41.75 19.52 53.96
CA SER A 216 -42.06 18.19 54.53
C SER A 216 -42.14 16.97 53.57
N GLY A 217 -41.62 15.79 53.90
CA GLY A 217 -40.81 15.39 55.06
C GLY A 217 -41.56 14.50 56.06
N ASP A 218 -41.35 13.19 55.95
CA ASP A 218 -41.61 12.24 57.03
C ASP A 218 -40.70 11.01 56.90
N GLN A 219 -40.32 10.40 58.03
CA GLN A 219 -39.70 9.08 58.10
C GLN A 219 -40.53 8.23 59.06
N PRO A 220 -40.67 6.93 58.77
CA PRO A 220 -40.30 5.97 59.81
C PRO A 220 -39.39 4.84 59.29
N ALA A 221 -38.59 4.30 60.21
CA ALA A 221 -37.57 3.29 59.91
C ALA A 221 -38.05 1.84 60.15
N HIS A 222 -37.16 0.89 59.82
CA HIS A 222 -37.17 -0.52 60.21
C HIS A 222 -38.23 -1.46 59.62
N ARG A 223 -37.88 -2.08 58.48
CA ARG A 223 -37.82 -3.56 58.40
C ARG A 223 -36.55 -4.01 57.69
N GLY A 224 -35.86 -4.99 58.28
CA GLY A 224 -35.09 -5.99 57.53
C GLY A 224 -35.79 -7.36 57.66
N PRO A 225 -35.18 -8.47 57.23
CA PRO A 225 -33.88 -8.63 56.59
C PRO A 225 -33.99 -9.08 55.12
N GLY A 226 -32.86 -9.21 54.42
CA GLY A 226 -32.81 -9.82 53.09
C GLY A 226 -31.42 -9.74 52.46
N GLY A 227 -30.64 -10.81 52.58
CA GLY A 227 -29.35 -10.92 51.91
C GLY A 227 -29.53 -11.32 50.45
N GLY A 228 -29.46 -10.36 49.54
CA GLY A 228 -29.12 -10.60 48.15
C GLY A 228 -27.81 -9.89 47.84
N GLU A 229 -26.84 -10.60 47.28
CA GLU A 229 -25.77 -9.90 46.54
C GLU A 229 -26.43 -9.10 45.40
N PRO A 230 -25.93 -7.91 45.07
CA PRO A 230 -26.34 -7.27 43.82
C PRO A 230 -25.88 -8.19 42.69
N VAL A 231 -26.83 -8.89 42.06
CA VAL A 231 -26.61 -9.49 40.74
C VAL A 231 -26.04 -8.39 39.88
N ASN A 232 -24.81 -8.56 39.39
CA ASN A 232 -24.16 -7.59 38.52
C ASN A 232 -24.96 -7.51 37.22
N ALA A 233 -25.95 -6.62 37.20
CA ALA A 233 -26.65 -6.21 36.01
C ALA A 233 -25.62 -5.50 35.13
N THR A 234 -25.08 -6.22 34.15
CA THR A 234 -24.19 -5.67 33.13
C THR A 234 -24.81 -4.38 32.60
N PRO A 235 -24.15 -3.22 32.73
CA PRO A 235 -24.77 -1.95 32.41
C PRO A 235 -25.23 -1.96 30.95
N THR A 236 -26.50 -1.60 30.72
CA THR A 236 -27.10 -1.57 29.39
C THR A 236 -26.25 -0.68 28.48
N PRO A 237 -25.75 -1.19 27.34
CA PRO A 237 -24.74 -0.49 26.57
C PRO A 237 -25.30 0.76 25.89
N ASP A 238 -24.56 1.86 25.94
CA ASP A 238 -25.01 3.18 25.46
C ASP A 238 -25.26 3.22 23.94
N ARG A 239 -24.64 2.31 23.19
CA ARG A 239 -24.86 2.11 21.74
C ARG A 239 -24.82 0.63 21.38
N HIS A 240 -25.60 0.25 20.36
CA HIS A 240 -25.49 -1.02 19.65
C HIS A 240 -25.15 -0.76 18.17
N VAL A 241 -24.25 -1.56 17.59
CA VAL A 241 -23.98 -1.63 16.14
C VAL A 241 -23.65 -3.06 15.72
N PRO A 242 -23.84 -3.49 14.46
CA PRO A 242 -23.31 -4.75 13.97
C PRO A 242 -21.78 -4.86 14.11
N VAL A 243 -21.03 -3.85 13.65
CA VAL A 243 -19.55 -3.86 13.67
C VAL A 243 -18.98 -2.58 14.29
N LEU A 244 -18.06 -2.75 15.24
CA LEU A 244 -17.20 -1.68 15.75
C LEU A 244 -15.84 -1.72 15.04
N ILE A 245 -15.42 -0.59 14.47
CA ILE A 245 -14.11 -0.41 13.85
C ILE A 245 -13.26 0.47 14.77
N VAL A 246 -12.06 0.01 15.13
CA VAL A 246 -11.18 0.73 16.06
C VAL A 246 -9.92 1.14 15.32
N GLY A 247 -9.79 2.44 15.03
CA GLY A 247 -8.73 3.05 14.23
C GLY A 247 -9.27 3.72 12.96
N GLY A 248 -8.98 5.01 12.79
CA GLY A 248 -9.41 5.86 11.67
C GLY A 248 -8.37 6.07 10.58
N GLY A 249 -7.36 5.19 10.50
CA GLY A 249 -6.40 5.16 9.40
C GLY A 249 -6.93 4.43 8.16
N GLY A 250 -6.13 4.37 7.10
CA GLY A 250 -6.51 3.83 5.79
C GLY A 250 -7.26 2.48 5.81
N SER A 251 -6.80 1.48 6.59
CA SER A 251 -7.48 0.18 6.69
C SER A 251 -8.86 0.28 7.35
N GLY A 252 -8.99 1.04 8.44
CA GLY A 252 -10.26 1.22 9.16
C GLY A 252 -11.28 2.02 8.38
N LEU A 253 -10.83 3.07 7.68
CA LEU A 253 -11.67 3.82 6.72
C LEU A 253 -12.10 2.92 5.56
N THR A 254 -11.22 2.06 5.02
CA THR A 254 -11.59 1.06 4.00
C THR A 254 -12.64 0.09 4.51
N ALA A 255 -12.50 -0.42 5.75
CA ALA A 255 -13.50 -1.30 6.36
C ALA A 255 -14.85 -0.59 6.50
N SER A 256 -14.86 0.69 6.92
CA SER A 256 -16.08 1.50 7.04
C SER A 256 -16.76 1.73 5.69
N LEU A 257 -15.99 2.05 4.64
CA LEU A 257 -16.50 2.19 3.26
C LEU A 257 -17.13 0.87 2.78
N ALA A 258 -16.38 -0.23 2.84
CA ALA A 258 -16.81 -1.52 2.32
C ALA A 258 -18.04 -2.08 3.07
N LEU A 259 -18.05 -2.00 4.40
CA LEU A 259 -19.20 -2.44 5.20
C LEU A 259 -20.44 -1.56 4.94
N SER A 260 -20.28 -0.25 4.77
CA SER A 260 -21.42 0.63 4.45
C SER A 260 -21.98 0.36 3.05
N ASP A 261 -21.13 0.11 2.06
CA ASP A 261 -21.56 -0.27 0.70
C ASP A 261 -22.23 -1.67 0.66
N LEU A 262 -21.93 -2.52 1.64
CA LEU A 262 -22.61 -3.79 1.90
C LEU A 262 -23.89 -3.64 2.76
N GLY A 263 -24.28 -2.43 3.16
CA GLY A 263 -25.47 -2.18 3.97
C GLY A 263 -25.33 -2.55 5.45
N VAL A 264 -24.10 -2.74 5.96
CA VAL A 264 -23.82 -3.04 7.37
C VAL A 264 -23.60 -1.75 8.16
N ASP A 265 -24.44 -1.51 9.17
CA ASP A 265 -24.22 -0.41 10.11
C ASP A 265 -22.89 -0.57 10.86
N THR A 266 -22.13 0.52 10.95
CA THR A 266 -20.82 0.54 11.63
C THR A 266 -20.67 1.73 12.57
N LEU A 267 -19.90 1.55 13.64
CA LEU A 267 -19.29 2.65 14.38
C LEU A 267 -17.77 2.56 14.23
N LEU A 268 -17.12 3.62 13.75
CA LEU A 268 -15.68 3.77 13.76
C LEU A 268 -15.28 4.73 14.88
N ILE A 269 -14.29 4.33 15.68
CA ILE A 269 -13.67 5.19 16.71
C ILE A 269 -12.19 5.42 16.40
N GLU A 270 -11.73 6.67 16.52
CA GLU A 270 -10.34 7.07 16.38
C GLU A 270 -9.95 8.03 17.50
N ARG A 271 -8.89 7.71 18.24
CA ARG A 271 -8.44 8.45 19.43
C ARG A 271 -7.85 9.83 19.12
N HIS A 272 -7.34 10.04 17.90
CA HIS A 272 -6.85 11.32 17.42
C HIS A 272 -8.03 12.20 16.94
N PRO A 273 -7.97 13.55 17.06
CA PRO A 273 -9.07 14.42 16.65
C PRO A 273 -9.25 14.52 15.12
N THR A 274 -8.21 14.19 14.36
CA THR A 274 -8.17 14.19 12.90
C THR A 274 -7.46 12.95 12.39
N THR A 275 -7.52 12.74 11.07
CA THR A 275 -6.68 11.79 10.33
C THR A 275 -5.19 12.16 10.40
N SER A 276 -4.32 11.34 9.82
CA SER A 276 -2.87 11.58 9.77
C SER A 276 -2.51 12.97 9.24
N VAL A 277 -1.75 13.76 10.00
CA VAL A 277 -1.09 14.98 9.50
C VAL A 277 0.22 14.68 8.76
N GLN A 278 0.74 13.46 8.92
CA GLN A 278 1.97 12.93 8.30
C GLN A 278 1.66 12.26 6.95
N PRO A 279 2.48 12.47 5.89
CA PRO A 279 2.30 11.80 4.60
C PRO A 279 2.37 10.26 4.64
N LYS A 280 3.25 9.67 5.46
CA LYS A 280 3.41 8.21 5.65
C LYS A 280 3.47 7.42 4.32
N ALA A 281 2.66 6.37 4.15
CA ALA A 281 2.55 5.61 2.91
C ALA A 281 1.85 6.44 1.83
N HIS A 282 2.32 6.30 0.58
CA HIS A 282 1.92 7.17 -0.53
C HIS A 282 1.66 6.41 -1.84
N ILE A 283 2.41 5.34 -2.14
CA ILE A 283 2.09 4.46 -3.29
C ILE A 283 0.84 3.63 -2.97
N LEU A 284 -0.11 3.65 -3.89
CA LEU A 284 -1.27 2.76 -3.93
C LEU A 284 -1.12 1.85 -5.15
N ASN A 285 -1.08 0.53 -4.95
CA ASN A 285 -0.88 -0.41 -6.03
C ASN A 285 -2.17 -0.75 -6.79
N ALA A 286 -2.03 -1.31 -7.99
CA ALA A 286 -3.15 -1.72 -8.84
C ALA A 286 -4.25 -2.49 -8.06
N ARG A 287 -3.87 -3.45 -7.20
CA ARG A 287 -4.83 -4.21 -6.38
C ARG A 287 -5.63 -3.34 -5.42
N THR A 288 -5.00 -2.33 -4.83
CA THR A 288 -5.65 -1.34 -3.95
C THR A 288 -6.50 -0.35 -4.75
N MET A 289 -6.05 0.03 -5.95
CA MET A 289 -6.81 0.91 -6.84
C MET A 289 -8.04 0.23 -7.44
N GLU A 290 -8.02 -1.09 -7.66
CA GLU A 290 -9.22 -1.91 -7.97
C GLU A 290 -10.25 -1.89 -6.84
N ILE A 291 -9.80 -2.08 -5.59
CA ILE A 291 -10.67 -2.01 -4.42
C ILE A 291 -11.26 -0.60 -4.30
N PHE A 292 -10.48 0.44 -4.57
CA PHE A 292 -10.97 1.82 -4.59
C PHE A 292 -11.83 2.16 -5.81
N ASP A 293 -11.75 1.43 -6.93
CA ASP A 293 -12.68 1.54 -8.05
C ASP A 293 -14.04 0.92 -7.69
N HIS A 294 -14.04 -0.27 -7.08
CA HIS A 294 -15.23 -0.92 -6.54
C HIS A 294 -15.92 -0.09 -5.43
N LEU A 295 -15.14 0.60 -4.59
CA LEU A 295 -15.66 1.53 -3.57
C LEU A 295 -15.95 2.95 -4.10
N GLY A 296 -15.79 3.20 -5.41
CA GLY A 296 -16.13 4.49 -6.03
C GLY A 296 -15.29 5.69 -5.57
N VAL A 297 -14.02 5.47 -5.19
CA VAL A 297 -13.08 6.51 -4.73
C VAL A 297 -11.78 6.59 -5.56
N ALA A 298 -11.52 5.67 -6.49
CA ALA A 298 -10.31 5.65 -7.32
C ALA A 298 -10.15 6.91 -8.19
N GLU A 299 -11.23 7.44 -8.78
CA GLU A 299 -11.18 8.67 -9.59
C GLU A 299 -10.77 9.89 -8.73
N ASP A 300 -11.31 10.00 -7.51
CA ASP A 300 -10.93 11.04 -6.56
C ASP A 300 -9.44 10.93 -6.18
N ILE A 301 -8.95 9.71 -5.95
CA ILE A 301 -7.55 9.44 -5.62
C ILE A 301 -6.61 9.76 -6.79
N HIS A 302 -6.99 9.45 -8.04
CA HIS A 302 -6.21 9.82 -9.21
C HIS A 302 -6.22 11.32 -9.50
N ARG A 303 -7.28 12.03 -9.11
CA ARG A 303 -7.42 13.49 -9.30
C ARG A 303 -6.72 14.31 -8.22
N GLU A 304 -6.68 13.82 -6.98
CA GLU A 304 -5.99 14.48 -5.85
C GLU A 304 -4.54 14.00 -5.68
N GLY A 305 -4.15 12.88 -6.32
CA GLY A 305 -2.80 12.32 -6.33
C GLY A 305 -1.94 12.73 -7.52
N SER A 306 -0.71 12.20 -7.58
CA SER A 306 0.26 12.63 -8.61
C SER A 306 -0.11 12.15 -10.02
N PRO A 307 0.04 13.02 -11.05
CA PRO A 307 -0.04 12.64 -12.45
C PRO A 307 0.88 11.46 -12.78
N ALA A 308 0.51 10.65 -13.78
CA ALA A 308 1.23 9.43 -14.13
C ALA A 308 2.67 9.71 -14.60
N GLU A 309 2.83 10.81 -15.35
CA GLU A 309 4.09 11.36 -15.80
C GLU A 309 5.04 11.79 -14.67
N ASN A 310 4.54 11.99 -13.44
CA ASN A 310 5.35 12.37 -12.26
C ASN A 310 5.73 11.19 -11.36
N ARG A 311 5.35 9.96 -11.71
CA ARG A 311 5.56 8.76 -10.87
C ARG A 311 6.00 7.52 -11.63
N ALA A 312 6.69 7.71 -12.75
CA ALA A 312 7.10 6.63 -13.64
C ALA A 312 8.42 5.93 -13.23
N ALA A 313 9.25 6.57 -12.41
CA ALA A 313 10.60 6.11 -12.12
C ALA A 313 11.00 6.23 -10.64
N MET A 314 12.06 5.50 -10.27
CA MET A 314 12.85 5.74 -9.05
C MET A 314 14.31 6.04 -9.44
N VAL A 315 14.91 7.05 -8.81
CA VAL A 315 16.28 7.53 -9.11
C VAL A 315 17.16 7.39 -7.88
N TRP A 316 18.43 7.01 -8.09
CA TRP A 316 19.48 7.09 -7.08
C TRP A 316 20.45 8.22 -7.42
N LEU A 317 20.75 9.05 -6.42
CA LEU A 317 21.60 10.24 -6.55
C LEU A 317 22.75 10.17 -5.55
N SER A 318 23.94 10.66 -5.90
CA SER A 318 25.03 10.79 -4.92
C SER A 318 24.81 11.93 -3.93
N SER A 319 24.16 13.03 -4.32
CA SER A 319 23.73 14.12 -3.43
C SER A 319 22.69 15.01 -4.13
N LEU A 320 22.06 15.95 -3.41
CA LEU A 320 21.26 17.01 -4.03
C LEU A 320 22.11 18.27 -4.32
N GLY A 321 22.96 18.68 -3.37
CA GLY A 321 23.95 19.74 -3.56
C GLY A 321 25.40 19.26 -3.39
N GLY A 322 26.32 20.16 -3.08
CA GLY A 322 27.75 19.87 -2.96
C GLY A 322 28.52 19.97 -4.28
N ASP A 323 29.85 20.16 -4.18
CA ASP A 323 30.74 20.50 -5.30
C ASP A 323 31.92 19.53 -5.49
N ALA A 324 31.91 18.37 -4.82
CA ALA A 324 32.90 17.34 -5.11
C ALA A 324 32.65 16.71 -6.51
N PRO A 325 33.67 16.16 -7.20
CA PRO A 325 33.50 15.54 -8.53
C PRO A 325 32.52 14.35 -8.56
N TYR A 326 32.20 13.79 -7.41
CA TYR A 326 31.25 12.69 -7.22
C TYR A 326 29.87 13.14 -6.69
N ASP A 327 29.67 14.43 -6.42
CA ASP A 327 28.40 14.99 -5.95
C ASP A 327 27.46 15.31 -7.14
N ARG A 328 26.15 15.37 -6.88
CA ARG A 328 25.07 15.65 -7.86
C ARG A 328 25.00 14.69 -9.05
N GLN A 329 25.55 13.49 -8.91
CA GLN A 329 25.56 12.47 -9.96
C GLN A 329 24.32 11.57 -9.89
N VAL A 330 23.73 11.27 -11.04
CA VAL A 330 22.74 10.18 -11.16
C VAL A 330 23.49 8.86 -11.16
N LEU A 331 23.29 8.06 -10.13
CA LEU A 331 23.87 6.71 -10.02
C LEU A 331 23.11 5.72 -10.93
N HIS A 332 21.78 5.81 -10.93
CA HIS A 332 20.87 5.01 -11.76
C HIS A 332 19.45 5.57 -11.72
N ARG A 333 18.64 5.26 -12.73
CA ARG A 333 17.19 5.49 -12.79
C ARG A 333 16.51 4.23 -13.33
N THR A 334 15.49 3.74 -12.64
CA THR A 334 14.73 2.54 -13.05
C THR A 334 13.24 2.84 -13.17
N SER A 335 12.55 2.13 -14.07
CA SER A 335 11.09 2.13 -14.18
C SER A 335 10.44 1.59 -12.88
N ALA A 336 9.37 2.20 -12.40
CA ALA A 336 8.78 1.88 -11.09
C ALA A 336 7.24 1.94 -11.09
N TYR A 337 6.62 1.10 -10.26
CA TYR A 337 5.20 1.11 -9.91
C TYR A 337 4.24 1.20 -11.11
N GLY A 338 4.51 0.39 -12.15
CA GLY A 338 3.71 0.37 -13.38
C GLY A 338 3.92 1.55 -14.32
N GLY A 339 4.94 2.38 -14.12
CA GLY A 339 5.35 3.41 -15.07
C GLY A 339 6.57 3.02 -15.91
N GLY A 340 6.90 3.87 -16.88
CA GLY A 340 8.02 3.65 -17.80
C GLY A 340 7.86 2.35 -18.60
N GLU A 341 8.91 1.55 -18.66
CA GLU A 341 8.96 0.27 -19.38
C GLU A 341 8.00 -0.79 -18.78
N LEU A 342 7.47 -0.56 -17.57
CA LEU A 342 6.53 -1.47 -16.92
C LEU A 342 5.07 -1.25 -17.36
N ALA A 343 4.76 -0.13 -18.03
CA ALA A 343 3.38 0.34 -18.21
C ALA A 343 2.47 -0.65 -18.95
N GLU A 344 2.94 -1.22 -20.05
CA GLU A 344 2.19 -2.22 -20.82
C GLU A 344 1.89 -3.47 -19.98
N ARG A 345 2.92 -4.03 -19.32
CA ARG A 345 2.78 -5.22 -18.47
C ARG A 345 1.80 -5.01 -17.31
N TYR A 346 1.82 -3.84 -16.69
CA TYR A 346 0.90 -3.50 -15.59
C TYR A 346 -0.54 -3.26 -16.11
N ALA A 347 -0.72 -2.61 -17.27
CA ALA A 347 -2.02 -2.41 -17.90
C ALA A 347 -2.67 -3.72 -18.44
N LEU A 348 -1.86 -4.74 -18.72
CA LEU A 348 -2.35 -6.10 -19.01
C LEU A 348 -2.81 -6.85 -17.75
N ALA A 349 -2.36 -6.45 -16.56
CA ALA A 349 -2.70 -7.08 -15.28
C ALA A 349 -3.85 -6.40 -14.52
N SER A 350 -4.18 -5.15 -14.85
CA SER A 350 -5.31 -4.43 -14.27
C SER A 350 -5.81 -3.30 -15.17
N ALA A 351 -7.12 -3.03 -15.10
CA ALA A 351 -7.71 -1.79 -15.59
C ALA A 351 -7.30 -0.55 -14.78
N GLN A 352 -6.84 -0.73 -13.53
CA GLN A 352 -6.48 0.36 -12.63
C GLN A 352 -4.97 0.47 -12.47
N PRO A 353 -4.33 1.57 -12.92
CA PRO A 353 -2.92 1.79 -12.67
C PRO A 353 -2.68 2.12 -11.20
N HIS A 354 -1.44 1.97 -10.73
CA HIS A 354 -1.01 2.49 -9.44
C HIS A 354 -1.32 4.00 -9.32
N ALA A 355 -1.43 4.49 -8.08
CA ALA A 355 -1.53 5.92 -7.76
C ALA A 355 -0.47 6.32 -6.72
N ASN A 356 -0.28 7.63 -6.54
CA ASN A 356 0.62 8.21 -5.53
C ASN A 356 -0.11 9.33 -4.79
N LEU A 357 -0.57 9.06 -3.56
CA LEU A 357 -1.29 10.00 -2.70
C LEU A 357 -0.99 9.66 -1.24
N GLY A 358 -0.21 10.51 -0.56
CA GLY A 358 0.14 10.31 0.85
C GLY A 358 -1.08 10.24 1.78
N GLN A 359 -0.99 9.46 2.86
CA GLN A 359 -2.04 9.33 3.90
C GLN A 359 -2.52 10.68 4.45
N ARG A 360 -1.68 11.73 4.45
CA ARG A 360 -2.08 13.12 4.78
C ARG A 360 -3.28 13.61 3.98
N TRP A 361 -3.40 13.19 2.73
CA TRP A 361 -4.44 13.60 1.78
C TRP A 361 -5.46 12.47 1.54
N LEU A 362 -4.99 11.22 1.45
CA LEU A 362 -5.82 10.03 1.26
C LEU A 362 -6.75 9.76 2.46
N GLU A 363 -6.29 9.88 3.71
CA GLU A 363 -7.16 9.59 4.86
C GLU A 363 -8.31 10.61 4.98
N PRO A 364 -8.10 11.94 4.79
CA PRO A 364 -9.21 12.88 4.60
C PRO A 364 -10.14 12.51 3.44
N LEU A 365 -9.62 12.07 2.29
CA LEU A 365 -10.42 11.67 1.12
C LEU A 365 -11.33 10.47 1.46
N LEU A 366 -10.77 9.40 2.02
CA LEU A 366 -11.52 8.22 2.43
C LEU A 366 -12.52 8.57 3.55
N ARG A 367 -12.14 9.43 4.51
CA ARG A 367 -13.03 9.94 5.55
C ARG A 367 -14.22 10.71 4.98
N ARG A 368 -14.00 11.63 4.02
CA ARG A 368 -15.08 12.36 3.31
C ARG A 368 -16.05 11.41 2.60
N HIS A 369 -15.62 10.22 2.20
CA HIS A 369 -16.47 9.21 1.59
C HIS A 369 -17.18 8.30 2.60
N ALA A 370 -16.56 8.02 3.75
CA ALA A 370 -17.17 7.26 4.84
C ALA A 370 -18.24 8.08 5.57
N GLU A 371 -17.98 9.36 5.87
CA GLU A 371 -18.95 10.27 6.53
C GLU A 371 -20.22 10.52 5.69
N LYS A 372 -20.14 10.39 4.35
CA LYS A 372 -21.32 10.43 3.46
C LYS A 372 -22.19 9.17 3.58
N ARG A 373 -21.56 8.01 3.80
CA ARG A 373 -22.19 6.68 3.82
C ARG A 373 -22.76 6.34 5.19
N ALA A 374 -22.01 6.66 6.26
CA ALA A 374 -22.41 6.50 7.65
C ALA A 374 -22.41 7.86 8.39
N PRO A 375 -23.39 8.75 8.16
CA PRO A 375 -23.47 10.04 8.85
C PRO A 375 -23.55 9.88 10.38
N GLY A 376 -22.50 10.34 11.09
CA GLY A 376 -22.39 10.18 12.54
C GLY A 376 -21.85 8.82 13.00
N GLY A 377 -21.56 7.90 12.07
CA GLY A 377 -20.91 6.61 12.34
C GLY A 377 -19.39 6.69 12.55
N LEU A 378 -18.77 7.87 12.41
CA LEU A 378 -17.33 8.08 12.64
C LEU A 378 -17.12 9.05 13.81
N LEU A 379 -16.49 8.56 14.89
CA LEU A 379 -16.15 9.33 16.08
C LEU A 379 -14.63 9.49 16.21
N PHE A 380 -14.13 10.66 15.82
CA PHE A 380 -12.75 11.06 16.11
C PHE A 380 -12.63 11.64 17.53
N HIS A 381 -11.42 11.68 18.06
CA HIS A 381 -11.10 11.96 19.47
C HIS A 381 -11.69 10.94 20.49
N HIS A 382 -11.98 9.72 20.06
CA HIS A 382 -12.60 8.66 20.87
C HIS A 382 -11.70 7.42 20.97
N GLU A 383 -11.37 6.99 22.19
CA GLU A 383 -10.38 5.94 22.45
C GLU A 383 -10.98 4.71 23.13
N LEU A 384 -10.68 3.52 22.59
CA LEU A 384 -10.98 2.24 23.24
C LEU A 384 -10.10 2.06 24.49
N THR A 385 -10.71 1.89 25.66
CA THR A 385 -10.01 1.70 26.93
C THR A 385 -10.10 0.27 27.47
N ALA A 386 -11.23 -0.42 27.27
CA ALA A 386 -11.44 -1.82 27.61
C ALA A 386 -12.29 -2.53 26.53
N LEU A 387 -12.19 -3.87 26.46
CA LEU A 387 -12.85 -4.68 25.44
C LEU A 387 -13.12 -6.10 25.97
N ASP A 388 -14.36 -6.37 26.33
CA ASP A 388 -14.84 -7.63 26.91
C ASP A 388 -15.71 -8.39 25.89
N GLU A 389 -15.72 -9.72 25.94
CA GLU A 389 -16.42 -10.58 24.97
C GLU A 389 -17.20 -11.68 25.68
N ASP A 390 -18.36 -12.01 25.14
CA ASP A 390 -19.25 -13.10 25.56
C ASP A 390 -19.77 -13.84 24.30
N PRO A 391 -20.57 -14.92 24.44
CA PRO A 391 -21.03 -15.70 23.28
C PRO A 391 -21.75 -14.89 22.21
N ASP A 392 -22.46 -13.83 22.58
CA ASP A 392 -23.37 -13.09 21.69
C ASP A 392 -22.73 -11.83 21.09
N GLY A 393 -21.57 -11.40 21.57
CA GLY A 393 -20.96 -10.15 21.11
C GLY A 393 -19.74 -9.69 21.90
N VAL A 394 -19.31 -8.47 21.59
CA VAL A 394 -18.20 -7.76 22.21
C VAL A 394 -18.72 -6.43 22.77
N THR A 395 -18.37 -6.13 24.02
CA THR A 395 -18.68 -4.87 24.68
C THR A 395 -17.40 -4.05 24.81
N ALA A 396 -17.38 -2.88 24.16
CA ALA A 396 -16.25 -1.97 24.12
C ALA A 396 -16.51 -0.75 25.00
N THR A 397 -15.53 -0.39 25.82
CA THR A 397 -15.56 0.83 26.64
C THR A 397 -14.77 1.92 25.93
N VAL A 398 -15.42 3.05 25.67
CA VAL A 398 -14.92 4.14 24.83
C VAL A 398 -14.89 5.45 25.61
N LEU A 399 -13.71 6.07 25.68
CA LEU A 399 -13.48 7.38 26.25
C LEU A 399 -13.60 8.44 25.14
N ASP A 400 -14.56 9.36 25.25
CA ASP A 400 -14.47 10.64 24.54
C ASP A 400 -13.39 11.50 25.22
N ARG A 401 -12.28 11.71 24.51
CA ARG A 401 -11.14 12.47 25.02
C ARG A 401 -11.40 13.98 25.03
N GLY A 402 -12.51 14.45 24.44
CA GLY A 402 -12.94 15.85 24.43
C GLY A 402 -13.72 16.25 25.68
N SER A 403 -14.73 15.47 26.07
CA SER A 403 -15.49 15.70 27.31
C SER A 403 -14.90 15.00 28.54
N GLY A 404 -14.06 13.98 28.34
CA GLY A 404 -13.60 13.07 29.41
C GLY A 404 -14.65 12.03 29.82
N GLN A 405 -15.83 12.01 29.18
CA GLN A 405 -16.88 11.03 29.46
C GLN A 405 -16.55 9.67 28.82
N THR A 406 -16.96 8.60 29.51
CA THR A 406 -16.84 7.23 29.02
C THR A 406 -18.24 6.67 28.76
N PHE A 407 -18.40 5.97 27.65
CA PHE A 407 -19.61 5.24 27.28
C PHE A 407 -19.24 3.86 26.73
N THR A 408 -20.26 3.04 26.49
CA THR A 408 -20.13 1.65 26.08
C THR A 408 -20.76 1.39 24.71
N VAL A 409 -20.16 0.48 23.95
CA VAL A 409 -20.63 0.09 22.61
C VAL A 409 -20.70 -1.43 22.55
N ARG A 410 -21.89 -1.96 22.29
CA ARG A 410 -22.11 -3.38 21.99
C ARG A 410 -22.01 -3.61 20.49
N ALA A 411 -21.15 -4.55 20.09
CA ALA A 411 -21.00 -5.00 18.71
C ALA A 411 -21.08 -6.51 18.57
N ALA A 412 -21.53 -7.01 17.42
CA ALA A 412 -21.46 -8.45 17.11
C ALA A 412 -20.02 -8.86 16.73
N PHE A 413 -19.26 -7.95 16.09
CA PHE A 413 -17.87 -8.13 15.69
C PHE A 413 -17.04 -6.84 15.83
N VAL A 414 -15.71 -6.97 15.94
CA VAL A 414 -14.77 -5.85 16.06
C VAL A 414 -13.66 -5.95 15.01
N VAL A 415 -13.46 -4.88 14.24
CA VAL A 415 -12.33 -4.71 13.30
C VAL A 415 -11.25 -3.83 13.94
N ALA A 416 -10.13 -4.44 14.28
CA ALA A 416 -8.98 -3.79 14.89
C ALA A 416 -8.03 -3.24 13.81
N ALA A 417 -8.16 -1.94 13.53
CA ALA A 417 -7.31 -1.14 12.64
C ALA A 417 -6.45 -0.13 13.45
N ASP A 418 -6.19 -0.42 14.73
CA ASP A 418 -5.63 0.49 15.73
C ASP A 418 -4.10 0.67 15.64
N GLY A 419 -3.47 0.06 14.63
CA GLY A 419 -2.03 -0.08 14.52
C GLY A 419 -1.40 -0.99 15.58
N GLY A 420 -2.19 -1.87 16.20
CA GLY A 420 -1.74 -2.85 17.20
C GLY A 420 -1.27 -2.20 18.51
N LYS A 421 -1.91 -1.10 18.92
CA LYS A 421 -1.55 -0.30 20.09
C LYS A 421 -2.39 -0.63 21.33
N THR A 422 -3.60 -1.13 21.10
CA THR A 422 -4.61 -1.39 22.12
C THR A 422 -5.12 -2.82 22.04
N ILE A 423 -5.70 -3.24 20.92
CA ILE A 423 -6.49 -4.49 20.86
C ILE A 423 -5.61 -5.73 20.98
N GLY A 424 -4.47 -5.79 20.28
CA GLY A 424 -3.53 -6.93 20.41
C GLY A 424 -3.06 -7.16 21.86
N ARG A 425 -2.91 -6.08 22.64
CA ARG A 425 -2.60 -6.13 24.08
C ARG A 425 -3.81 -6.59 24.91
N LEU A 426 -5.00 -6.00 24.71
CA LEU A 426 -6.22 -6.38 25.44
C LEU A 426 -6.58 -7.86 25.22
N ARG A 427 -6.36 -8.37 24.01
CA ARG A 427 -6.66 -9.75 23.60
C ARG A 427 -5.49 -10.72 23.73
N SER A 428 -4.35 -10.29 24.28
CA SER A 428 -3.13 -11.10 24.46
C SER A 428 -2.65 -11.82 23.18
N ILE A 429 -2.77 -11.17 22.03
CA ILE A 429 -2.31 -11.68 20.72
C ILE A 429 -0.85 -11.26 20.53
N PRO A 430 0.12 -12.19 20.52
CA PRO A 430 1.52 -11.84 20.34
C PRO A 430 1.84 -11.53 18.87
N MET A 431 2.77 -10.59 18.67
CA MET A 431 3.45 -10.38 17.39
C MET A 431 4.68 -11.29 17.33
N GLU A 432 4.88 -11.97 16.20
CA GLU A 432 6.00 -12.88 15.93
C GLU A 432 6.85 -12.36 14.77
N GLY A 433 8.17 -12.52 14.81
CA GLY A 433 9.08 -12.09 13.73
C GLY A 433 10.33 -11.36 14.24
N THR A 434 10.87 -10.46 13.41
CA THR A 434 12.03 -9.62 13.74
C THR A 434 11.59 -8.41 14.58
N PRO A 435 12.01 -8.28 15.85
CA PRO A 435 11.70 -7.10 16.67
C PRO A 435 12.43 -5.86 16.16
N THR A 436 12.07 -4.69 16.68
CA THR A 436 12.74 -3.39 16.41
C THR A 436 14.26 -3.51 16.21
N PHE A 437 14.74 -3.21 15.00
CA PHE A 437 16.15 -3.34 14.61
C PHE A 437 16.74 -2.08 13.95
N LEU A 438 15.92 -1.05 13.73
CA LEU A 438 16.28 0.22 13.10
C LEU A 438 15.28 1.29 13.56
N GLU A 439 15.71 2.54 13.77
CA GLU A 439 14.81 3.69 13.89
C GLU A 439 14.66 4.34 12.52
N TRP A 440 13.44 4.69 12.14
CA TRP A 440 13.15 5.46 10.93
C TRP A 440 12.63 6.84 11.29
N ILE A 441 13.12 7.87 10.61
CA ILE A 441 12.75 9.26 10.84
C ILE A 441 12.31 9.88 9.51
N ASN A 442 11.11 10.46 9.53
CA ASN A 442 10.52 11.17 8.41
C ASN A 442 10.34 12.65 8.80
N LEU A 443 10.91 13.56 8.01
CA LEU A 443 10.55 14.98 8.06
C LEU A 443 9.54 15.24 6.95
N HIS A 444 8.41 15.86 7.27
CA HIS A 444 7.53 16.47 6.29
C HIS A 444 7.88 17.95 6.21
N VAL A 445 8.23 18.43 5.00
CA VAL A 445 8.79 19.77 4.78
C VAL A 445 8.16 20.49 3.59
N ARG A 446 8.17 21.83 3.61
CA ARG A 446 7.97 22.67 2.42
C ARG A 446 9.32 23.21 1.96
N ALA A 447 9.71 22.93 0.72
CA ALA A 447 10.99 23.35 0.15
C ALA A 447 10.96 23.34 -1.39
N ASP A 448 11.75 24.22 -2.02
CA ASP A 448 11.91 24.23 -3.48
C ASP A 448 13.17 23.46 -3.90
N PHE A 449 13.04 22.13 -4.05
CA PHE A 449 14.13 21.30 -4.56
C PHE A 449 14.23 21.28 -6.10
N SER A 450 13.53 22.16 -6.83
CA SER A 450 13.48 22.09 -8.31
C SER A 450 14.81 22.39 -8.99
N ALA A 451 15.75 23.05 -8.30
CA ALA A 451 17.12 23.25 -8.77
C ALA A 451 18.06 22.05 -8.53
N PHE A 452 17.66 21.07 -7.71
CA PHE A 452 18.50 19.93 -7.30
C PHE A 452 17.98 18.57 -7.79
N ILE A 453 16.66 18.41 -8.00
CA ILE A 453 16.05 17.17 -8.46
C ILE A 453 16.09 17.11 -10.00
N PRO A 454 16.81 16.13 -10.60
CA PRO A 454 17.10 16.16 -12.05
C PRO A 454 15.95 15.66 -12.93
N CYS A 455 14.96 14.96 -12.37
CA CYS A 455 13.91 14.26 -13.11
C CYS A 455 12.52 14.59 -12.58
N ASP A 456 11.60 14.94 -13.47
CA ASP A 456 10.21 15.29 -13.12
C ASP A 456 9.31 14.05 -12.90
N ASP A 457 9.77 12.88 -13.34
CA ASP A 457 9.03 11.62 -13.41
C ASP A 457 9.20 10.70 -12.20
N THR A 458 9.88 11.19 -11.17
CA THR A 458 10.50 10.37 -10.15
C THR A 458 9.71 10.40 -8.84
N VAL A 459 9.16 9.25 -8.45
CA VAL A 459 8.32 9.12 -7.25
C VAL A 459 9.13 9.00 -5.95
N VAL A 460 10.39 8.53 -6.01
CA VAL A 460 11.34 8.58 -4.88
C VAL A 460 12.74 8.85 -5.41
N ASN A 461 13.41 9.85 -4.84
CA ASN A 461 14.82 10.15 -5.09
C ASN A 461 15.65 9.58 -3.93
N ARG A 462 16.43 8.52 -4.15
CA ARG A 462 17.30 7.89 -3.15
C ARG A 462 18.67 8.52 -3.16
N VAL A 463 18.86 9.53 -2.32
CA VAL A 463 20.12 10.23 -2.13
C VAL A 463 21.05 9.37 -1.27
N SER A 464 22.30 9.20 -1.70
CA SER A 464 23.32 8.38 -1.02
C SER A 464 24.67 9.09 -1.00
N SER A 465 24.83 9.96 -0.02
CA SER A 465 25.91 10.94 0.07
C SER A 465 27.10 10.48 0.88
N LEU A 466 28.31 10.71 0.35
CA LEU A 466 29.52 10.63 1.14
C LEU A 466 29.69 11.91 1.98
N ALA A 467 29.61 11.75 3.30
CA ALA A 467 29.82 12.81 4.28
C ALA A 467 31.31 13.12 4.51
N GLU A 468 31.60 14.21 5.22
CA GLU A 468 32.97 14.69 5.48
C GLU A 468 33.82 13.70 6.30
N ASP A 469 33.16 12.96 7.20
CA ASP A 469 33.72 11.86 8.01
C ASP A 469 33.92 10.55 7.22
N GLY A 470 33.61 10.56 5.91
CA GLY A 470 33.73 9.40 5.04
C GLY A 470 32.63 8.34 5.20
N THR A 471 31.58 8.59 5.99
CA THR A 471 30.40 7.72 6.04
C THR A 471 29.54 7.90 4.79
N LEU A 472 28.95 6.80 4.30
CA LEU A 472 27.88 6.87 3.30
C LEU A 472 26.54 6.97 4.02
N GLN A 473 25.78 8.03 3.74
CA GLN A 473 24.52 8.35 4.40
C GLN A 473 23.38 8.33 3.37
N HIS A 474 22.21 7.83 3.76
CA HIS A 474 21.09 7.61 2.83
C HIS A 474 19.87 8.44 3.24
N CYS A 475 19.25 9.11 2.27
CA CYS A 475 17.99 9.83 2.45
C CYS A 475 17.06 9.61 1.24
N GLY A 476 15.81 9.21 1.49
CA GLY A 476 14.75 9.18 0.48
C GLY A 476 14.01 10.51 0.43
N VAL A 477 14.01 11.17 -0.73
CA VAL A 477 13.37 12.47 -0.96
C VAL A 477 12.18 12.27 -1.90
N VAL A 478 10.97 12.45 -1.37
CA VAL A 478 9.70 12.03 -1.97
C VAL A 478 8.78 13.24 -2.19
N PRO A 479 8.35 13.55 -3.43
CA PRO A 479 7.38 14.61 -3.69
C PRO A 479 5.98 14.21 -3.18
N MET A 480 5.31 15.10 -2.46
CA MET A 480 4.03 14.86 -1.79
C MET A 480 2.89 15.81 -2.20
N GLY A 481 3.11 16.63 -3.23
CA GLY A 481 2.10 17.55 -3.75
C GLY A 481 1.90 18.77 -2.85
N PRO A 482 0.66 19.27 -2.67
CA PRO A 482 -0.58 18.77 -3.27
C PRO A 482 -0.79 19.25 -4.73
N ASP A 483 -0.38 20.48 -5.06
CA ASP A 483 -0.79 21.17 -6.29
C ASP A 483 0.16 20.90 -7.49
N ARG A 484 1.46 20.72 -7.23
CA ARG A 484 2.47 20.35 -8.24
C ARG A 484 3.24 19.11 -7.79
N TRP A 485 3.84 18.42 -8.75
CA TRP A 485 4.53 17.13 -8.53
C TRP A 485 5.87 17.10 -9.28
N GLY A 486 6.61 15.99 -9.18
CA GLY A 486 7.98 15.90 -9.69
C GLY A 486 8.92 16.86 -8.95
N ARG A 487 9.91 17.45 -9.63
CA ARG A 487 10.85 18.40 -9.03
C ARG A 487 10.19 19.67 -8.48
N HIS A 488 8.97 19.99 -8.89
CA HIS A 488 8.26 21.23 -8.55
C HIS A 488 7.23 21.07 -7.42
N SER A 489 7.23 19.93 -6.72
CA SER A 489 6.37 19.66 -5.56
C SER A 489 6.54 20.71 -4.45
N GLU A 490 5.44 21.19 -3.87
CA GLU A 490 5.48 22.11 -2.71
C GLU A 490 5.96 21.40 -1.45
N GLU A 491 5.39 20.22 -1.18
CA GLU A 491 5.65 19.42 0.01
C GLU A 491 6.50 18.20 -0.32
N TRP A 492 7.37 17.82 0.62
CA TRP A 492 8.29 16.70 0.49
C TRP A 492 8.32 15.87 1.77
N THR A 493 8.56 14.57 1.64
CA THR A 493 9.00 13.73 2.77
C THR A 493 10.47 13.39 2.62
N LEU A 494 11.26 13.69 3.66
CA LEU A 494 12.68 13.35 3.77
C LEU A 494 12.80 12.17 4.76
N MET A 495 13.17 11.01 4.24
CA MET A 495 13.19 9.74 4.97
C MET A 495 14.63 9.32 5.23
N PHE A 496 15.02 9.08 6.48
CA PHE A 496 16.33 8.50 6.81
C PHE A 496 16.22 7.54 8.00
N SER A 497 17.30 6.81 8.28
CA SER A 497 17.31 5.79 9.33
C SER A 497 18.52 5.91 10.27
N ARG A 498 18.34 5.44 11.50
CA ARG A 498 19.36 5.43 12.56
C ARG A 498 19.46 4.06 13.22
N PRO A 499 20.63 3.64 13.73
CA PRO A 499 20.74 2.45 14.57
C PRO A 499 19.81 2.54 15.80
N PRO A 500 19.17 1.43 16.23
CA PRO A 500 18.27 1.44 17.37
C PRO A 500 19.03 1.74 18.67
N GLY A 501 18.44 2.54 19.55
CA GLY A 501 19.08 2.95 20.80
C GLY A 501 20.22 3.96 20.65
N ALA A 502 20.42 4.54 19.46
CA ALA A 502 21.18 5.78 19.32
C ALA A 502 20.49 6.90 20.12
N ALA A 503 21.26 7.75 20.81
CA ALA A 503 20.73 8.77 21.71
C ALA A 503 19.68 9.66 21.01
N ASP A 504 18.63 10.05 21.75
CA ASP A 504 17.63 10.97 21.23
C ASP A 504 18.29 12.27 20.77
N LEU A 505 18.00 12.67 19.53
CA LEU A 505 18.40 13.96 18.98
C LEU A 505 17.18 14.87 18.98
N ASP A 506 17.38 16.13 19.33
CA ASP A 506 16.42 17.21 19.10
C ASP A 506 16.13 17.40 17.60
N ASP A 507 14.98 18.05 17.32
CA ASP A 507 14.49 18.25 15.96
C ASP A 507 15.44 19.14 15.13
N ASP A 508 16.08 20.15 15.74
CA ASP A 508 17.06 21.04 15.08
C ASP A 508 18.31 20.26 14.64
N THR A 509 18.85 19.39 15.49
CA THR A 509 20.01 18.53 15.17
C THR A 509 19.67 17.52 14.07
N ILE A 510 18.44 16.99 14.06
CA ILE A 510 17.93 16.15 12.97
C ILE A 510 17.86 16.95 11.65
N VAL A 511 17.29 18.15 11.66
CA VAL A 511 17.19 19.04 10.49
C VAL A 511 18.59 19.41 9.96
N ALA A 512 19.51 19.76 10.85
CA ALA A 512 20.90 20.06 10.50
C ALA A 512 21.68 18.82 10.00
N MET A 513 21.32 17.61 10.44
CA MET A 513 21.87 16.37 9.88
C MET A 513 21.34 16.12 8.47
N VAL A 514 20.03 16.17 8.25
CA VAL A 514 19.41 15.95 6.93
C VAL A 514 19.90 16.99 5.91
N ARG A 515 20.03 18.26 6.29
CA ARG A 515 20.62 19.30 5.43
C ARG A 515 22.02 18.94 4.93
N ARG A 516 22.88 18.42 5.82
CA ARG A 516 24.25 17.96 5.50
C ARG A 516 24.25 16.68 4.67
N THR A 517 23.40 15.70 4.94
CA THR A 517 23.22 14.49 4.12
C THR A 517 22.80 14.85 2.69
N LEU A 518 21.87 15.79 2.51
CA LEU A 518 21.45 16.24 1.18
C LEU A 518 22.47 17.19 0.51
N LYS A 519 23.45 17.70 1.28
CA LYS A 519 24.43 18.73 0.89
C LYS A 519 23.80 20.03 0.37
N LEU A 520 22.65 20.39 0.93
CA LEU A 520 21.95 21.63 0.60
C LEU A 520 22.72 22.84 1.16
N PRO A 521 22.70 24.01 0.49
CA PRO A 521 23.24 25.26 1.06
C PRO A 521 22.64 25.58 2.44
N ASP A 522 23.43 26.21 3.32
CA ASP A 522 22.97 26.56 4.68
C ASP A 522 21.78 27.51 4.68
N ASP A 523 21.71 28.42 3.70
CA ASP A 523 20.64 29.41 3.51
C ASP A 523 19.42 28.88 2.73
N HIS A 524 19.47 27.63 2.22
CA HIS A 524 18.36 27.08 1.44
C HIS A 524 17.08 26.93 2.29
N PRO A 525 15.94 27.58 1.93
CA PRO A 525 14.72 27.51 2.72
C PRO A 525 14.13 26.10 2.79
N MET A 526 13.90 25.62 4.00
CA MET A 526 13.22 24.35 4.27
C MET A 526 12.37 24.53 5.53
N ASP A 527 11.07 24.68 5.35
CA ASP A 527 10.09 24.80 6.43
C ASP A 527 9.68 23.40 6.89
N VAL A 528 9.66 23.13 8.20
CA VAL A 528 9.51 21.78 8.76
C VAL A 528 8.17 21.66 9.45
N GLU A 529 7.18 21.20 8.67
CA GLU A 529 5.79 21.02 9.13
C GLU A 529 5.70 20.00 10.29
N SER A 530 6.49 18.92 10.24
CA SER A 530 6.58 17.97 11.35
C SER A 530 7.70 16.94 11.17
N ILE A 531 8.18 16.39 12.29
CA ILE A 531 9.09 15.23 12.34
C ILE A 531 8.38 14.05 12.99
N SER A 532 8.47 12.86 12.39
CA SER A 532 8.00 11.61 13.00
C SER A 532 9.11 10.57 13.08
N ARG A 533 9.25 9.97 14.27
CA ARG A 533 10.20 8.91 14.62
C ARG A 533 9.41 7.61 14.83
N TRP A 534 9.84 6.48 14.28
CA TRP A 534 9.18 5.19 14.50
C TRP A 534 10.15 4.00 14.44
N PRO A 535 9.94 2.95 15.26
CA PRO A 535 10.74 1.74 15.22
C PRO A 535 10.36 0.87 14.02
N VAL A 536 11.36 0.44 13.25
CA VAL A 536 11.18 -0.54 12.18
C VAL A 536 11.31 -1.94 12.74
N GLU A 537 10.22 -2.69 12.61
CA GLU A 537 10.13 -4.11 12.94
C GLU A 537 9.86 -4.91 11.66
N GLY A 538 9.85 -6.24 11.77
CA GLY A 538 9.31 -7.14 10.75
C GLY A 538 8.50 -8.23 11.44
N THR A 539 7.28 -7.91 11.86
CA THR A 539 6.44 -8.76 12.71
C THR A 539 5.03 -8.97 12.15
N VAL A 540 4.44 -10.11 12.49
CA VAL A 540 3.08 -10.50 12.12
C VAL A 540 2.36 -11.02 13.36
N ALA A 541 1.09 -10.68 13.54
CA ALA A 541 0.26 -11.21 14.61
C ALA A 541 0.12 -12.73 14.45
N ARG A 542 0.36 -13.49 15.53
CA ARG A 542 0.26 -14.97 15.53
C ARG A 542 -1.12 -15.47 15.08
N ARG A 543 -2.15 -14.65 15.27
CA ARG A 543 -3.53 -14.85 14.82
C ARG A 543 -4.09 -13.54 14.29
N PHE A 544 -4.93 -13.64 13.27
CA PHE A 544 -5.70 -12.57 12.65
C PHE A 544 -7.16 -12.56 13.18
N ARG A 545 -7.66 -13.68 13.72
CA ARG A 545 -8.94 -13.80 14.43
C ARG A 545 -8.74 -14.15 15.92
N SER A 546 -9.53 -13.52 16.79
CA SER A 546 -9.70 -13.90 18.21
C SER A 546 -11.18 -13.80 18.57
N GLY A 547 -11.90 -14.91 18.42
CA GLY A 547 -13.36 -14.93 18.57
C GLY A 547 -14.02 -13.97 17.58
N ARG A 548 -14.71 -12.96 18.11
CA ARG A 548 -15.41 -11.91 17.36
C ARG A 548 -14.52 -10.71 16.97
N VAL A 549 -13.22 -10.76 17.28
CA VAL A 549 -12.25 -9.69 17.02
C VAL A 549 -11.30 -10.06 15.88
N PHE A 550 -11.13 -9.17 14.90
CA PHE A 550 -10.33 -9.36 13.68
C PHE A 550 -9.29 -8.25 13.52
N LEU A 551 -8.04 -8.59 13.20
CA LEU A 551 -6.92 -7.65 13.08
C LEU A 551 -6.64 -7.34 11.61
N VAL A 552 -6.48 -6.06 11.23
CA VAL A 552 -6.18 -5.61 9.84
C VAL A 552 -4.98 -4.64 9.79
N GLY A 553 -4.19 -4.66 8.71
CA GLY A 553 -3.07 -3.72 8.50
C GLY A 553 -2.03 -3.72 9.63
N ASP A 554 -1.55 -2.54 10.04
CA ASP A 554 -0.56 -2.32 11.13
C ASP A 554 -0.87 -2.99 12.49
N ALA A 555 -2.10 -3.46 12.71
CA ALA A 555 -2.49 -4.26 13.86
C ALA A 555 -2.20 -5.76 13.69
N ALA A 556 -2.17 -6.24 12.45
CA ALA A 556 -1.95 -7.62 12.05
C ALA A 556 -0.53 -7.88 11.51
N HIS A 557 0.13 -6.89 10.90
CA HIS A 557 1.48 -6.99 10.37
C HIS A 557 2.20 -5.64 10.34
N ARG A 558 3.54 -5.66 10.50
CA ARG A 558 4.41 -4.49 10.54
C ARG A 558 5.72 -4.80 9.86
N HIS A 559 6.20 -3.93 8.98
CA HIS A 559 7.41 -4.17 8.20
C HIS A 559 8.07 -2.86 7.72
N PRO A 560 9.30 -2.91 7.16
CA PRO A 560 9.92 -1.75 6.53
C PRO A 560 9.09 -1.13 5.40
N PRO A 561 9.28 0.16 5.07
CA PRO A 561 8.53 0.81 3.98
C PRO A 561 8.97 0.35 2.57
N SER A 562 9.96 -0.53 2.47
CA SER A 562 10.43 -1.17 1.23
C SER A 562 9.27 -1.79 0.44
N GLY A 563 9.11 -1.38 -0.83
CA GLY A 563 8.02 -1.82 -1.70
C GLY A 563 6.65 -1.18 -1.42
N ALA A 564 6.52 -0.31 -0.41
CA ALA A 564 5.27 0.39 -0.05
C ALA A 564 4.06 -0.53 0.25
N LEU A 565 4.30 -1.77 0.66
CA LEU A 565 3.26 -2.83 0.73
C LEU A 565 2.25 -2.68 1.89
N GLY A 566 2.57 -1.94 2.96
CA GLY A 566 1.83 -2.03 4.23
C GLY A 566 0.39 -1.55 4.15
N LEU A 567 0.19 -0.30 3.73
CA LEU A 567 -1.15 0.26 3.52
C LEU A 567 -1.94 -0.55 2.49
N ASN A 568 -1.30 -0.96 1.39
CA ASN A 568 -1.92 -1.75 0.33
C ASN A 568 -2.43 -3.11 0.86
N THR A 569 -1.62 -3.80 1.65
CA THR A 569 -2.01 -5.06 2.31
C THR A 569 -3.14 -4.81 3.32
N GLY A 570 -3.09 -3.73 4.10
CA GLY A 570 -4.14 -3.34 5.03
C GLY A 570 -5.49 -3.00 4.39
N VAL A 571 -5.50 -2.39 3.20
CA VAL A 571 -6.72 -2.17 2.39
C VAL A 571 -7.30 -3.52 1.94
N GLN A 572 -6.46 -4.42 1.43
CA GLN A 572 -6.86 -5.77 1.00
C GLN A 572 -7.39 -6.63 2.16
N ASP A 573 -6.81 -6.51 3.35
CA ASP A 573 -7.28 -7.18 4.57
C ASP A 573 -8.73 -6.78 4.89
N SER A 574 -8.98 -5.46 5.00
CA SER A 574 -10.31 -4.92 5.25
C SER A 574 -11.33 -5.31 4.16
N HIS A 575 -10.93 -5.30 2.90
CA HIS A 575 -11.78 -5.71 1.78
C HIS A 575 -12.13 -7.21 1.82
N ASN A 576 -11.17 -8.08 2.12
CA ASN A 576 -11.38 -9.52 2.25
C ASN A 576 -12.29 -9.88 3.45
N LEU A 577 -12.24 -9.09 4.52
CA LEU A 577 -13.06 -9.30 5.72
C LEU A 577 -14.50 -8.76 5.56
N ALA A 578 -14.69 -7.61 4.90
CA ALA A 578 -15.97 -6.91 4.91
C ALA A 578 -17.14 -7.74 4.36
N TRP A 579 -16.95 -8.39 3.20
CA TRP A 579 -18.00 -9.22 2.58
C TRP A 579 -18.35 -10.45 3.41
N LYS A 580 -17.37 -11.04 4.10
CA LYS A 580 -17.55 -12.19 4.99
C LYS A 580 -18.38 -11.82 6.21
N LEU A 581 -18.04 -10.69 6.86
CA LEU A 581 -18.83 -10.14 7.97
C LEU A 581 -20.27 -9.83 7.54
N ALA A 582 -20.46 -9.21 6.37
CA ALA A 582 -21.81 -8.87 5.88
C ALA A 582 -22.69 -10.10 5.63
N LEU A 583 -22.17 -11.16 4.99
CA LEU A 583 -22.95 -12.38 4.74
C LEU A 583 -23.29 -13.14 6.02
N VAL A 584 -22.40 -13.16 7.02
CA VAL A 584 -22.67 -13.80 8.33
C VAL A 584 -23.68 -12.97 9.15
N LEU A 585 -23.56 -11.64 9.14
CA LEU A 585 -24.54 -10.74 9.77
C LEU A 585 -25.93 -10.80 9.11
N ALA A 586 -25.99 -11.11 7.81
CA ALA A 586 -27.23 -11.35 7.07
C ALA A 586 -27.76 -12.80 7.19
N GLY A 587 -27.08 -13.70 7.91
CA GLY A 587 -27.43 -15.12 8.01
C GLY A 587 -27.32 -15.90 6.69
N SER A 588 -26.70 -15.33 5.67
CA SER A 588 -26.47 -15.96 4.35
C SER A 588 -25.25 -16.89 4.35
N ALA A 589 -24.33 -16.69 5.29
CA ALA A 589 -23.14 -17.50 5.52
C ALA A 589 -23.02 -17.88 7.00
N ASP A 590 -22.26 -18.93 7.28
CA ASP A 590 -22.05 -19.45 8.62
C ASP A 590 -20.75 -18.88 9.22
N ASP A 591 -20.59 -18.87 10.55
CA ASP A 591 -19.42 -18.24 11.22
C ASP A 591 -18.07 -18.84 10.76
N ALA A 592 -18.05 -20.10 10.31
CA ALA A 592 -16.88 -20.75 9.70
C ALA A 592 -16.32 -19.99 8.47
N LEU A 593 -17.14 -19.20 7.77
CA LEU A 593 -16.64 -18.30 6.73
C LEU A 593 -15.64 -17.26 7.28
N LEU A 594 -15.79 -16.84 8.54
CA LEU A 594 -14.92 -15.83 9.13
C LEU A 594 -13.52 -16.38 9.47
N ASP A 595 -13.36 -17.68 9.71
CA ASP A 595 -12.04 -18.30 9.88
C ASP A 595 -11.20 -18.26 8.60
N THR A 596 -11.85 -18.22 7.43
CA THR A 596 -11.16 -18.05 6.15
C THR A 596 -10.43 -16.72 6.03
N TYR A 597 -10.72 -15.72 6.88
CA TYR A 597 -9.92 -14.49 6.95
C TYR A 597 -8.49 -14.78 7.42
N GLU A 598 -8.32 -15.62 8.45
CA GLU A 598 -7.00 -15.98 8.98
C GLU A 598 -6.23 -16.88 7.99
N SER A 599 -6.87 -17.90 7.41
CA SER A 599 -6.19 -18.81 6.47
C SER A 599 -5.79 -18.13 5.16
N GLU A 600 -6.50 -17.08 4.72
CA GLU A 600 -6.20 -16.33 3.50
C GLU A 600 -5.17 -15.21 3.71
N ARG A 601 -5.32 -14.40 4.77
CA ARG A 601 -4.54 -13.15 4.91
C ARG A 601 -3.24 -13.32 5.69
N LEU A 602 -3.17 -14.24 6.66
CA LEU A 602 -1.95 -14.49 7.44
C LEU A 602 -0.75 -14.96 6.56
N PRO A 603 -0.92 -15.86 5.55
CA PRO A 603 0.17 -16.23 4.65
C PRO A 603 0.64 -15.07 3.76
N VAL A 604 -0.29 -14.25 3.25
CA VAL A 604 0.03 -13.08 2.43
C VAL A 604 0.84 -12.06 3.24
N ALA A 605 0.38 -11.75 4.45
CA ALA A 605 1.08 -10.84 5.35
C ALA A 605 2.50 -11.32 5.69
N ARG A 606 2.69 -12.61 6.00
CA ARG A 606 4.04 -13.19 6.23
C ARG A 606 4.97 -12.97 5.04
N ARG A 607 4.53 -13.32 3.82
CA ARG A 607 5.30 -13.11 2.58
C ARG A 607 5.64 -11.63 2.34
N VAL A 608 4.73 -10.73 2.64
CA VAL A 608 4.93 -9.27 2.55
C VAL A 608 5.98 -8.79 3.56
N VAL A 609 5.90 -9.19 4.84
CA VAL A 609 6.88 -8.83 5.87
C VAL A 609 8.28 -9.37 5.53
N GLU A 610 8.37 -10.64 5.15
CA GLU A 610 9.63 -11.28 4.73
C GLU A 610 10.26 -10.56 3.53
N ARG A 611 9.46 -10.23 2.51
CA ARG A 611 9.96 -9.52 1.33
C ARG A 611 10.37 -8.08 1.66
N ALA A 612 9.63 -7.37 2.50
CA ALA A 612 9.97 -6.00 2.91
C ALA A 612 11.26 -5.94 3.76
N LEU A 613 11.48 -6.91 4.65
CA LEU A 613 12.75 -7.12 5.36
C LEU A 613 13.90 -7.39 4.40
N PHE A 614 13.77 -8.39 3.51
CA PHE A 614 14.80 -8.72 2.52
C PHE A 614 15.15 -7.51 1.63
N SER A 615 14.14 -6.77 1.20
CA SER A 615 14.26 -5.56 0.38
C SER A 615 14.91 -4.37 1.11
N LEU A 616 14.81 -4.32 2.45
CA LEU A 616 15.59 -3.38 3.25
C LEU A 616 17.05 -3.81 3.33
N PHE A 617 17.32 -5.07 3.69
CA PHE A 617 18.70 -5.55 3.83
C PHE A 617 19.48 -5.59 2.51
N ASN A 618 18.81 -5.76 1.36
CA ASN A 618 19.46 -5.64 0.05
C ASN A 618 20.11 -4.26 -0.17
N GLN A 619 19.61 -3.19 0.48
CA GLN A 619 20.21 -1.85 0.40
C GLN A 619 21.62 -1.78 1.03
N ILE A 620 22.06 -2.78 1.80
CA ILE A 620 23.46 -2.86 2.27
C ILE A 620 24.42 -3.16 1.11
N ALA A 621 23.99 -3.94 0.10
CA ALA A 621 24.82 -4.27 -1.05
C ALA A 621 25.05 -3.07 -2.00
N PHE A 622 24.19 -2.04 -1.97
CA PHE A 622 24.46 -0.76 -2.63
C PHE A 622 25.79 -0.15 -2.15
N THR A 623 25.93 -0.02 -0.83
CA THR A 623 27.09 0.60 -0.20
C THR A 623 28.37 -0.16 -0.55
N ALA A 624 28.33 -1.50 -0.55
CA ALA A 624 29.43 -2.33 -1.03
C ALA A 624 29.75 -2.08 -2.52
N GLY A 625 28.73 -1.95 -3.38
CA GLY A 625 28.89 -1.66 -4.81
C GLY A 625 29.56 -0.30 -5.12
N THR A 626 29.45 0.70 -4.23
CA THR A 626 30.19 1.96 -4.37
C THR A 626 31.69 1.84 -4.04
N GLY A 627 32.11 0.74 -3.40
CA GLY A 627 33.44 0.56 -2.83
C GLY A 627 33.66 1.29 -1.49
N VAL A 628 32.69 2.05 -0.99
CA VAL A 628 32.78 2.74 0.31
C VAL A 628 32.71 1.74 1.46
N VAL A 629 33.69 1.79 2.35
CA VAL A 629 33.75 0.95 3.55
C VAL A 629 33.40 1.81 4.76
N GLN A 630 32.24 1.56 5.38
CA GLN A 630 31.80 2.31 6.56
C GLN A 630 32.83 2.17 7.70
N GLY A 631 33.28 3.31 8.24
CA GLY A 631 34.34 3.36 9.27
C GLY A 631 35.78 3.27 8.75
N ALA A 632 36.01 3.20 7.43
CA ALA A 632 37.34 3.40 6.85
C ALA A 632 37.77 4.88 6.88
N HIS A 633 39.04 5.15 6.57
CA HIS A 633 39.58 6.52 6.58
C HIS A 633 38.83 7.42 5.58
N PRO A 634 38.48 8.68 5.92
CA PRO A 634 37.65 9.52 5.07
C PRO A 634 38.19 9.70 3.64
N ASP A 635 39.51 9.90 3.50
CA ASP A 635 40.15 10.05 2.18
C ASP A 635 40.15 8.77 1.34
N TRP A 636 40.08 7.59 1.96
CA TRP A 636 39.92 6.32 1.22
C TRP A 636 38.54 6.27 0.56
N ASN A 637 37.48 6.55 1.31
CA ASN A 637 36.12 6.53 0.78
C ASN A 637 35.88 7.67 -0.24
N ARG A 638 36.50 8.85 -0.04
CA ARG A 638 36.56 9.92 -1.07
C ARG A 638 37.24 9.44 -2.35
N ALA A 639 38.34 8.70 -2.25
CA ALA A 639 39.01 8.13 -3.42
C ALA A 639 38.14 7.08 -4.13
N GLN A 640 37.43 6.21 -3.40
CA GLN A 640 36.52 5.24 -4.02
C GLN A 640 35.36 5.91 -4.78
N MET A 641 34.71 6.92 -4.17
CA MET A 641 33.66 7.70 -4.84
C MET A 641 34.19 8.49 -6.04
N THR A 642 35.40 9.03 -5.96
CA THR A 642 36.04 9.71 -7.11
C THR A 642 36.36 8.71 -8.25
N ALA A 643 36.83 7.51 -7.92
CA ALA A 643 37.10 6.46 -8.90
C ALA A 643 35.81 5.98 -9.60
N LEU A 644 34.71 5.79 -8.87
CA LEU A 644 33.40 5.38 -9.39
C LEU A 644 32.90 6.29 -10.53
N PHE A 645 33.15 7.59 -10.47
CA PHE A 645 32.76 8.55 -11.52
C PHE A 645 33.89 8.93 -12.49
N SER A 646 35.08 8.34 -12.34
CA SER A 646 36.20 8.62 -13.24
C SER A 646 35.99 8.05 -14.64
N ASP A 647 36.48 8.77 -15.67
CA ASP A 647 36.53 8.27 -17.04
C ASP A 647 37.76 7.37 -17.23
N THR A 648 37.70 6.20 -16.60
CA THR A 648 38.76 5.18 -16.62
C THR A 648 38.13 3.78 -16.66
N PRO A 649 38.88 2.74 -17.11
CA PRO A 649 38.38 1.35 -17.07
C PRO A 649 37.99 0.85 -15.68
N ASP A 650 38.65 1.32 -14.61
CA ASP A 650 38.26 1.01 -13.22
C ASP A 650 36.93 1.68 -12.86
N GLY A 651 36.75 2.95 -13.23
CA GLY A 651 35.48 3.67 -13.07
C GLY A 651 34.34 3.03 -13.84
N GLU A 652 34.57 2.63 -15.09
CA GLU A 652 33.58 1.89 -15.89
C GLU A 652 33.23 0.54 -15.27
N THR A 653 34.22 -0.22 -14.82
CA THR A 653 34.02 -1.51 -14.14
C THR A 653 33.18 -1.36 -12.87
N ARG A 654 33.46 -0.34 -12.05
CA ARG A 654 32.65 -0.02 -10.85
C ARG A 654 31.21 0.34 -11.22
N ARG A 655 31.00 1.17 -12.23
CA ARG A 655 29.66 1.52 -12.73
C ARG A 655 28.92 0.30 -13.29
N ALA A 656 29.63 -0.64 -13.92
CA ALA A 656 29.05 -1.91 -14.38
C ALA A 656 28.57 -2.78 -13.21
N VAL A 657 29.42 -3.02 -12.20
CA VAL A 657 29.05 -3.78 -10.98
C VAL A 657 27.87 -3.12 -10.25
N LEU A 658 27.81 -1.79 -10.24
CA LEU A 658 26.70 -1.07 -9.60
C LEU A 658 25.37 -1.20 -10.39
N ARG A 659 25.39 -1.37 -11.72
CA ARG A 659 24.18 -1.66 -12.52
C ARG A 659 23.56 -3.01 -12.14
N GLU A 660 24.36 -4.07 -12.09
CA GLU A 660 23.92 -5.40 -11.63
C GLU A 660 23.22 -5.33 -10.26
N TYR A 661 23.78 -4.54 -9.34
CA TYR A 661 23.16 -4.29 -8.04
C TYR A 661 21.78 -3.60 -8.16
N PHE A 662 21.62 -2.60 -9.03
CA PHE A 662 20.34 -1.92 -9.22
C PHE A 662 19.27 -2.81 -9.86
N ASP A 663 19.65 -3.75 -10.73
CA ASP A 663 18.70 -4.76 -11.24
C ASP A 663 18.13 -5.64 -10.12
N THR A 664 18.93 -5.99 -9.09
CA THR A 664 18.39 -6.67 -7.89
C THR A 664 17.38 -5.81 -7.12
N ASN A 665 17.42 -4.48 -7.25
CA ASN A 665 16.49 -3.57 -6.56
C ASN A 665 15.12 -3.48 -7.22
N ARG A 666 14.93 -4.07 -8.41
CA ARG A 666 13.62 -4.16 -9.08
C ARG A 666 12.58 -4.91 -8.23
N ILE A 667 13.02 -5.76 -7.30
CA ILE A 667 12.16 -6.39 -6.26
C ILE A 667 11.46 -5.36 -5.35
N THR A 668 11.88 -4.09 -5.38
CA THR A 668 11.31 -2.99 -4.59
C THR A 668 10.48 -2.01 -5.42
N THR A 669 10.59 -2.04 -6.76
CA THR A 669 9.94 -1.07 -7.67
C THR A 669 9.02 -1.70 -8.72
N ALA A 670 9.17 -2.98 -9.04
CA ALA A 670 8.54 -3.64 -10.19
C ALA A 670 7.91 -5.01 -9.86
N HIS A 671 7.51 -5.20 -8.60
CA HIS A 671 7.16 -6.50 -8.00
C HIS A 671 5.68 -6.93 -8.21
N LEU A 672 5.20 -6.85 -9.45
CA LEU A 672 3.81 -7.14 -9.84
C LEU A 672 3.33 -8.53 -9.39
N GLY A 673 4.21 -9.54 -9.45
CA GLY A 673 3.93 -10.91 -8.98
C GLY A 673 3.66 -11.01 -7.48
N LEU A 674 4.20 -10.08 -6.67
CA LEU A 674 3.89 -9.96 -5.25
C LEU A 674 2.60 -9.15 -5.01
N GLU A 675 2.37 -8.11 -5.82
CA GLU A 675 1.20 -7.22 -5.70
C GLU A 675 -0.11 -7.91 -6.10
N MET A 676 -0.06 -8.81 -7.09
CA MET A 676 -1.22 -9.41 -7.77
C MET A 676 -1.24 -10.95 -7.75
N GLY A 677 -0.07 -11.59 -7.68
CA GLY A 677 0.11 -13.04 -7.86
C GLY A 677 0.02 -13.89 -6.60
N TYR A 678 -0.55 -13.36 -5.52
CA TYR A 678 -0.89 -14.16 -4.34
C TYR A 678 -2.25 -14.87 -4.54
N ASP A 679 -2.40 -16.05 -3.94
CA ASP A 679 -3.61 -16.87 -4.08
C ASP A 679 -3.95 -17.59 -2.77
N TYR A 680 -5.20 -18.04 -2.68
CA TYR A 680 -5.86 -18.63 -1.51
C TYR A 680 -6.14 -20.14 -1.70
N ALA A 681 -5.43 -20.82 -2.61
CA ALA A 681 -5.77 -22.19 -2.99
C ALA A 681 -5.74 -23.20 -1.82
N ASP A 682 -4.84 -22.99 -0.87
CA ASP A 682 -4.64 -23.85 0.30
C ASP A 682 -5.40 -23.35 1.56
N ALA A 683 -6.26 -22.33 1.42
CA ALA A 683 -6.96 -21.67 2.53
C ALA A 683 -8.26 -22.38 2.97
N GLY A 684 -8.69 -23.42 2.26
CA GLY A 684 -9.93 -24.18 2.51
C GLY A 684 -11.22 -23.52 1.99
N SER A 685 -11.15 -22.29 1.48
CA SER A 685 -12.28 -21.45 1.09
C SER A 685 -12.63 -21.47 -0.40
N VAL A 686 -12.09 -22.44 -1.14
CA VAL A 686 -12.27 -22.61 -2.60
C VAL A 686 -12.37 -24.09 -2.97
N THR A 687 -13.06 -24.40 -4.06
CA THR A 687 -13.15 -25.75 -4.63
C THR A 687 -12.04 -25.97 -5.65
N SER A 688 -11.07 -26.84 -5.31
CA SER A 688 -9.94 -27.18 -6.19
C SER A 688 -10.40 -27.91 -7.46
N ASP A 689 -9.88 -27.50 -8.62
CA ASP A 689 -10.10 -28.13 -9.94
C ASP A 689 -9.03 -29.20 -10.28
N GLY A 690 -8.19 -29.55 -9.29
CA GLY A 690 -7.08 -30.50 -9.45
C GLY A 690 -5.89 -29.99 -10.26
N THR A 691 -5.90 -28.74 -10.75
CA THR A 691 -4.77 -28.21 -11.54
C THR A 691 -3.62 -27.72 -10.65
N PRO A 692 -2.35 -27.83 -11.10
CA PRO A 692 -1.21 -27.27 -10.38
C PRO A 692 -1.29 -25.74 -10.29
N ARG A 693 -0.67 -25.17 -9.25
CA ARG A 693 -0.44 -23.72 -9.15
C ARG A 693 0.56 -23.29 -10.25
N PRO A 694 0.38 -22.13 -10.90
CA PRO A 694 1.39 -21.59 -11.83
C PRO A 694 2.79 -21.46 -11.19
N PRO A 695 3.87 -21.53 -11.98
CA PRO A 695 5.21 -21.18 -11.50
C PRO A 695 5.25 -19.76 -10.94
N GLN A 696 5.72 -19.60 -9.71
CA GLN A 696 5.94 -18.27 -9.14
C GLN A 696 7.36 -17.81 -9.46
N ASP A 697 7.49 -16.62 -10.05
CA ASP A 697 8.78 -15.93 -10.16
C ASP A 697 9.37 -15.71 -8.74
N PRO A 698 10.57 -16.23 -8.43
CA PRO A 698 11.21 -16.04 -7.14
C PRO A 698 11.54 -14.57 -6.85
N LEU A 699 11.76 -13.75 -7.88
CA LEU A 699 11.96 -12.31 -7.74
C LEU A 699 10.63 -11.56 -7.53
N GLY A 700 9.49 -12.16 -7.89
CA GLY A 700 8.16 -11.59 -7.74
C GLY A 700 7.87 -10.40 -8.66
N LEU A 701 8.64 -10.24 -9.73
CA LEU A 701 8.49 -9.22 -10.75
C LEU A 701 7.39 -9.58 -11.74
N GLU A 702 7.32 -10.84 -12.16
CA GLU A 702 6.34 -11.32 -13.13
C GLU A 702 5.06 -11.85 -12.47
N TYR A 703 3.92 -11.63 -13.11
CA TYR A 703 2.60 -12.12 -12.67
C TYR A 703 1.96 -12.95 -13.78
N GLU A 704 1.86 -14.26 -13.57
CA GLU A 704 1.10 -15.15 -14.43
C GLU A 704 -0.39 -15.11 -14.05
N GLN A 705 -1.23 -14.64 -14.97
CA GLN A 705 -2.67 -14.55 -14.78
C GLN A 705 -3.34 -15.91 -15.05
N THR A 706 -4.16 -16.39 -14.13
CA THR A 706 -4.97 -17.60 -14.33
C THR A 706 -6.28 -17.52 -13.56
N ALA A 707 -7.38 -18.01 -14.14
CA ALA A 707 -8.65 -18.16 -13.44
C ALA A 707 -8.74 -19.50 -12.66
N ARG A 708 -7.62 -19.93 -12.06
CA ARG A 708 -7.57 -21.13 -11.21
C ARG A 708 -8.24 -20.85 -9.85
N PRO A 709 -8.94 -21.82 -9.22
CA PRO A 709 -9.46 -21.66 -7.87
C PRO A 709 -8.36 -21.23 -6.87
N GLY A 710 -8.72 -20.26 -6.03
CA GLY A 710 -7.81 -19.58 -5.11
C GLY A 710 -7.12 -18.35 -5.73
N SER A 711 -6.96 -18.27 -7.04
CA SER A 711 -6.29 -17.13 -7.71
C SER A 711 -7.24 -15.93 -7.86
N ARG A 712 -6.64 -14.74 -7.95
CA ARG A 712 -7.35 -13.53 -8.37
C ARG A 712 -7.88 -13.71 -9.80
N LEU A 713 -9.13 -13.32 -10.06
CA LEU A 713 -9.72 -13.30 -11.41
C LEU A 713 -8.80 -12.54 -12.39
N PRO A 714 -8.45 -13.09 -13.57
CA PRO A 714 -7.66 -12.37 -14.58
C PRO A 714 -8.34 -11.12 -15.11
N HIS A 715 -7.53 -10.10 -15.40
CA HIS A 715 -7.94 -8.92 -16.15
C HIS A 715 -7.97 -9.22 -17.65
N ALA A 716 -9.09 -8.92 -18.29
CA ALA A 716 -9.22 -8.86 -19.74
C ALA A 716 -10.14 -7.70 -20.11
N TRP A 717 -9.89 -7.09 -21.28
CA TRP A 717 -10.78 -6.10 -21.85
C TRP A 717 -11.87 -6.79 -22.68
N LEU A 718 -13.11 -6.54 -22.29
CA LEU A 718 -14.32 -7.06 -22.90
C LEU A 718 -15.15 -5.88 -23.45
N THR A 719 -16.19 -6.18 -24.22
CA THR A 719 -17.25 -5.20 -24.53
C THR A 719 -18.59 -5.70 -24.03
N GLU A 720 -19.27 -4.88 -23.23
CA GLU A 720 -20.69 -5.05 -22.88
C GLU A 720 -21.52 -4.05 -23.71
N ASP A 721 -22.48 -4.53 -24.50
CA ASP A 721 -23.33 -3.71 -25.37
C ASP A 721 -22.50 -2.73 -26.25
N GLY A 722 -21.35 -3.21 -26.74
CA GLY A 722 -20.36 -2.45 -27.51
C GLY A 722 -19.47 -1.49 -26.70
N THR A 723 -19.73 -1.32 -25.40
CA THR A 723 -18.95 -0.45 -24.51
C THR A 723 -17.81 -1.23 -23.84
N ARG A 724 -16.58 -0.71 -23.92
CA ARG A 724 -15.40 -1.36 -23.32
C ARG A 724 -15.52 -1.44 -21.79
N THR A 725 -15.35 -2.64 -21.26
CA THR A 725 -15.35 -2.94 -19.82
C THR A 725 -14.22 -3.90 -19.45
N GLY A 726 -13.87 -3.98 -18.17
CA GLY A 726 -12.92 -4.97 -17.65
C GLY A 726 -13.65 -6.08 -16.90
N THR A 727 -13.12 -7.31 -16.91
CA THR A 727 -13.70 -8.47 -16.20
C THR A 727 -14.13 -8.17 -14.76
N HIS A 728 -13.38 -7.35 -14.02
CA HIS A 728 -13.69 -6.99 -12.63
C HIS A 728 -14.88 -6.04 -12.45
N ARG A 729 -15.29 -5.33 -13.50
CA ARG A 729 -16.47 -4.44 -13.50
C ARG A 729 -17.76 -5.19 -13.88
N LEU A 730 -17.69 -6.50 -14.10
CA LEU A 730 -18.88 -7.34 -14.28
C LEU A 730 -19.57 -7.70 -12.95
N HIS A 731 -18.89 -7.57 -11.80
CA HIS A 731 -19.53 -7.49 -10.48
C HIS A 731 -20.34 -6.18 -10.40
N ARG A 732 -21.68 -6.25 -10.30
CA ARG A 732 -22.56 -5.06 -10.41
C ARG A 732 -22.97 -4.44 -9.10
N ALA A 733 -22.77 -5.15 -7.99
CA ALA A 733 -23.09 -4.66 -6.66
C ALA A 733 -22.01 -5.09 -5.65
N PRO A 734 -21.80 -4.31 -4.58
CA PRO A 734 -21.09 -4.79 -3.39
C PRO A 734 -21.66 -6.13 -2.92
N GLY A 735 -20.79 -7.07 -2.55
CA GLY A 735 -21.22 -8.40 -2.07
C GLY A 735 -21.70 -9.37 -3.16
N SER A 736 -21.69 -8.99 -4.44
CA SER A 736 -22.06 -9.89 -5.55
C SER A 736 -20.98 -10.95 -5.82
N PHE A 737 -21.40 -12.20 -5.93
CA PHE A 737 -20.64 -13.21 -6.66
C PHE A 737 -20.78 -12.96 -8.17
N LEU A 738 -19.80 -13.41 -8.95
CA LEU A 738 -19.80 -13.31 -10.41
C LEU A 738 -19.54 -14.69 -11.03
N LEU A 739 -20.40 -15.12 -11.96
CA LEU A 739 -20.15 -16.28 -12.81
C LEU A 739 -19.84 -15.84 -14.24
N LEU A 740 -18.72 -16.32 -14.78
CA LEU A 740 -18.32 -16.13 -16.18
C LEU A 740 -18.22 -17.50 -16.85
N ALA A 741 -19.03 -17.73 -17.87
CA ALA A 741 -19.04 -18.96 -18.66
C ALA A 741 -18.46 -18.73 -20.07
N GLY A 742 -18.15 -19.82 -20.77
CA GLY A 742 -17.80 -19.79 -22.19
C GLY A 742 -18.98 -19.39 -23.07
N ALA A 743 -18.77 -19.28 -24.38
CA ALA A 743 -19.79 -18.82 -25.34
C ALA A 743 -21.06 -19.69 -25.34
N GLU A 744 -20.90 -21.01 -25.18
CA GLU A 744 -22.00 -21.99 -25.13
C GLU A 744 -22.49 -22.25 -23.68
N GLY A 745 -22.01 -21.45 -22.71
CA GLY A 745 -22.17 -21.67 -21.28
C GLY A 745 -23.54 -21.31 -20.69
N ALA A 746 -24.60 -21.24 -21.50
CA ALA A 746 -25.93 -20.74 -21.09
C ALA A 746 -26.52 -21.48 -19.87
N ALA A 747 -26.27 -22.79 -19.74
CA ALA A 747 -26.72 -23.58 -18.60
C ALA A 747 -26.13 -23.11 -17.25
N TRP A 748 -24.88 -22.63 -17.23
CA TRP A 748 -24.26 -22.04 -16.04
C TRP A 748 -24.90 -20.72 -15.63
N VAL A 749 -25.37 -19.93 -16.61
CA VAL A 749 -26.02 -18.64 -16.37
C VAL A 749 -27.39 -18.83 -15.71
N GLU A 750 -28.19 -19.82 -16.12
CA GLU A 750 -29.45 -20.11 -15.42
C GLU A 750 -29.24 -20.85 -14.09
N ALA A 751 -28.23 -21.72 -13.98
CA ALA A 751 -27.81 -22.29 -12.69
C ALA A 751 -27.48 -21.18 -11.66
N ALA A 752 -26.68 -20.19 -12.04
CA ALA A 752 -26.37 -19.03 -11.19
C ALA A 752 -27.62 -18.24 -10.78
N ARG A 753 -28.55 -17.98 -11.72
CA ARG A 753 -29.82 -17.29 -11.42
C ARG A 753 -30.71 -18.07 -10.47
N LEU A 754 -30.79 -19.40 -10.62
CA LEU A 754 -31.56 -20.27 -9.74
C LEU A 754 -30.98 -20.28 -8.32
N LEU A 755 -29.66 -20.44 -8.20
CA LEU A 755 -28.97 -20.50 -6.91
C LEU A 755 -28.96 -19.14 -6.21
N SER A 756 -28.84 -18.04 -6.96
CA SER A 756 -28.98 -16.68 -6.42
C SER A 756 -30.35 -16.47 -5.76
N ARG A 757 -31.42 -17.02 -6.34
CA ARG A 757 -32.76 -17.05 -5.73
C ARG A 757 -32.84 -18.01 -4.52
N ARG A 758 -32.21 -19.19 -4.58
CA ARG A 758 -32.25 -20.21 -3.51
C ARG A 758 -31.56 -19.74 -2.22
N TYR A 759 -30.39 -19.10 -2.33
CA TYR A 759 -29.55 -18.72 -1.18
C TYR A 759 -29.69 -17.24 -0.78
N GLY A 760 -30.46 -16.44 -1.51
CA GLY A 760 -30.62 -15.00 -1.23
C GLY A 760 -29.40 -14.13 -1.55
N VAL A 761 -28.30 -14.73 -2.03
CA VAL A 761 -27.07 -14.03 -2.41
C VAL A 761 -27.09 -13.64 -3.88
N ARG A 762 -26.59 -12.45 -4.23
CA ARG A 762 -26.52 -12.01 -5.63
C ARG A 762 -25.41 -12.76 -6.38
N ILE A 763 -25.76 -13.38 -7.50
CA ILE A 763 -24.80 -13.89 -8.49
C ILE A 763 -25.07 -13.18 -9.82
N ASP A 764 -24.19 -12.25 -10.20
CA ASP A 764 -24.16 -11.70 -11.57
C ASP A 764 -23.60 -12.78 -12.50
N ALA A 765 -24.19 -13.02 -13.68
CA ALA A 765 -23.85 -14.18 -14.50
C ALA A 765 -23.90 -13.90 -16.00
N TYR A 766 -22.81 -14.27 -16.71
CA TYR A 766 -22.60 -13.97 -18.13
C TYR A 766 -21.97 -15.15 -18.87
N ALA A 767 -22.44 -15.43 -20.08
CA ALA A 767 -21.71 -16.20 -21.08
C ALA A 767 -20.90 -15.23 -21.94
N VAL A 768 -19.57 -15.40 -22.02
CA VAL A 768 -18.68 -14.43 -22.67
C VAL A 768 -18.37 -14.86 -24.11
N GLY A 769 -18.79 -14.06 -25.08
CA GLY A 769 -18.59 -14.32 -26.52
C GLY A 769 -19.64 -15.22 -27.17
N GLY A 770 -20.74 -15.54 -26.47
CA GLY A 770 -21.90 -16.25 -27.01
C GLY A 770 -23.05 -15.31 -27.39
N GLU A 771 -24.27 -15.85 -27.47
CA GLU A 771 -25.49 -15.04 -27.62
C GLU A 771 -25.77 -14.25 -26.32
N GLY A 772 -25.24 -13.04 -26.23
CA GLY A 772 -25.37 -12.18 -25.06
C GLY A 772 -24.77 -10.79 -25.25
N THR A 773 -24.81 -9.98 -24.19
CA THR A 773 -24.31 -8.59 -24.21
C THR A 773 -22.80 -8.47 -24.10
N VAL A 774 -22.11 -9.49 -23.57
CA VAL A 774 -20.68 -9.47 -23.24
C VAL A 774 -19.84 -10.28 -24.23
N ALA A 775 -18.94 -9.62 -24.94
CA ALA A 775 -18.02 -10.22 -25.90
C ALA A 775 -16.54 -10.02 -25.52
N ASP A 776 -15.68 -10.92 -26.01
CA ASP A 776 -14.21 -10.90 -25.89
C ASP A 776 -13.58 -10.59 -27.26
N PRO A 777 -13.55 -9.31 -27.70
CA PRO A 777 -13.12 -8.95 -29.05
C PRO A 777 -11.61 -9.11 -29.28
N GLU A 778 -10.82 -9.11 -28.21
CA GLU A 778 -9.37 -9.30 -28.23
C GLU A 778 -8.98 -10.79 -28.07
N GLY A 779 -9.93 -11.68 -27.75
CA GLY A 779 -9.69 -13.10 -27.45
C GLY A 779 -8.95 -13.36 -26.13
N ARG A 780 -8.70 -12.32 -25.35
CA ARG A 780 -7.81 -12.34 -24.18
C ARG A 780 -8.46 -13.00 -22.96
N TRP A 781 -9.78 -12.96 -22.85
CA TRP A 781 -10.48 -13.74 -21.82
C TRP A 781 -10.45 -15.24 -22.15
N ARG A 782 -10.64 -15.63 -23.41
CA ARG A 782 -10.51 -17.02 -23.88
C ARG A 782 -9.14 -17.62 -23.52
N GLU A 783 -8.05 -16.85 -23.64
CA GLU A 783 -6.71 -17.29 -23.22
C GLU A 783 -6.59 -17.48 -21.70
N LEU A 784 -7.11 -16.55 -20.90
CA LEU A 784 -6.83 -16.48 -19.45
C LEU A 784 -7.81 -17.28 -18.57
N ARG A 785 -9.02 -17.58 -19.06
CA ARG A 785 -10.09 -18.25 -18.30
C ARG A 785 -9.79 -19.73 -17.99
N GLY A 786 -8.93 -20.38 -18.79
CA GLY A 786 -8.50 -21.76 -18.56
C GLY A 786 -9.62 -22.82 -18.65
N HIS A 787 -10.68 -22.52 -19.39
CA HIS A 787 -11.78 -23.44 -19.72
C HIS A 787 -12.23 -23.23 -21.18
N ASP A 788 -12.85 -24.25 -21.77
CA ASP A 788 -13.40 -24.20 -23.13
C ASP A 788 -14.71 -23.37 -23.22
N GLU A 789 -15.43 -23.42 -24.34
CA GLU A 789 -16.69 -22.68 -24.50
C GLU A 789 -17.88 -23.25 -23.70
N HIS A 790 -17.74 -24.44 -23.12
CA HIS A 790 -18.76 -25.11 -22.31
C HIS A 790 -18.49 -25.00 -20.79
N GLY A 791 -17.27 -24.69 -20.38
CA GLY A 791 -16.88 -24.47 -18.97
C GLY A 791 -17.26 -23.09 -18.40
N ALA A 792 -16.96 -22.88 -17.12
CA ALA A 792 -17.22 -21.63 -16.39
C ALA A 792 -16.34 -21.43 -15.15
N VAL A 793 -16.30 -20.20 -14.63
CA VAL A 793 -15.72 -19.85 -13.33
C VAL A 793 -16.73 -19.14 -12.42
N LEU A 794 -16.65 -19.41 -11.12
CA LEU A 794 -17.37 -18.66 -10.07
C LEU A 794 -16.37 -17.85 -9.25
N VAL A 795 -16.68 -16.57 -9.05
CA VAL A 795 -15.82 -15.56 -8.43
C VAL A 795 -16.53 -14.97 -7.21
N ARG A 796 -15.78 -14.85 -6.10
CA ARG A 796 -16.21 -14.25 -4.83
C ARG A 796 -16.36 -12.73 -4.93
N PRO A 797 -17.08 -12.09 -3.99
CA PRO A 797 -17.18 -10.63 -3.93
C PRO A 797 -15.86 -9.87 -3.83
N ASP A 798 -14.78 -10.52 -3.34
CA ASP A 798 -13.44 -9.92 -3.31
C ASP A 798 -12.62 -10.12 -4.60
N GLY A 799 -13.19 -10.68 -5.66
CA GLY A 799 -12.55 -10.85 -6.96
C GLY A 799 -11.61 -12.07 -7.08
N PHE A 800 -11.74 -13.04 -6.17
CA PHE A 800 -11.00 -14.31 -6.18
C PHE A 800 -11.88 -15.46 -6.70
N VAL A 801 -11.31 -16.33 -7.54
CA VAL A 801 -12.02 -17.49 -8.10
C VAL A 801 -12.20 -18.56 -7.02
N THR A 802 -13.44 -18.99 -6.79
CA THR A 802 -13.75 -20.11 -5.86
C THR A 802 -13.92 -21.45 -6.60
N MET A 803 -14.27 -21.43 -7.89
CA MET A 803 -14.45 -22.64 -8.70
C MET A 803 -14.12 -22.34 -10.16
N ARG A 804 -13.51 -23.31 -10.83
CA ARG A 804 -13.39 -23.39 -12.28
C ARG A 804 -13.80 -24.78 -12.74
N GLU A 805 -14.75 -24.84 -13.66
CA GLU A 805 -15.07 -26.05 -14.41
C GLU A 805 -14.56 -25.90 -15.83
N ARG A 806 -13.73 -26.84 -16.27
CA ARG A 806 -12.88 -26.67 -17.46
C ARG A 806 -13.58 -27.00 -18.77
N SER A 807 -14.70 -27.71 -18.71
CA SER A 807 -15.51 -28.16 -19.85
C SER A 807 -16.98 -28.32 -19.44
N ALA A 808 -17.79 -28.92 -20.30
CA ALA A 808 -19.20 -29.23 -20.02
C ALA A 808 -19.34 -30.11 -18.76
N CYS A 809 -20.20 -29.67 -17.84
CA CYS A 809 -20.60 -30.47 -16.68
C CYS A 809 -22.03 -30.99 -16.87
N ALA A 810 -22.30 -32.22 -16.43
CA ALA A 810 -23.63 -32.84 -16.51
C ALA A 810 -24.66 -32.18 -15.57
N ASP A 811 -24.19 -31.50 -14.50
CA ASP A 811 -25.03 -30.78 -13.55
C ASP A 811 -24.36 -29.45 -13.14
N PRO A 812 -24.51 -28.39 -13.97
CA PRO A 812 -23.98 -27.06 -13.67
C PRO A 812 -24.54 -26.46 -12.37
N ALA A 813 -25.78 -26.80 -11.99
CA ALA A 813 -26.40 -26.31 -10.77
C ALA A 813 -25.70 -26.88 -9.54
N ARG A 814 -25.50 -28.20 -9.47
CA ARG A 814 -24.78 -28.84 -8.38
C ARG A 814 -23.33 -28.39 -8.26
N ALA A 815 -22.63 -28.17 -9.38
CA ALA A 815 -21.24 -27.69 -9.37
C ALA A 815 -21.14 -26.27 -8.77
N VAL A 816 -21.98 -25.32 -9.23
CA VAL A 816 -22.03 -23.96 -8.68
C VAL A 816 -22.53 -23.97 -7.22
N GLU A 817 -23.49 -24.83 -6.87
CA GLU A 817 -24.00 -24.97 -5.51
C GLU A 817 -22.91 -25.47 -4.53
N GLN A 818 -22.16 -26.51 -4.89
CA GLN A 818 -21.05 -27.03 -4.06
C GLN A 818 -19.93 -26.01 -3.88
N ALA A 819 -19.65 -25.19 -4.90
CA ALA A 819 -18.70 -24.09 -4.81
C ALA A 819 -19.20 -22.92 -3.96
N LEU A 820 -20.49 -22.61 -4.05
CA LEU A 820 -21.14 -21.55 -3.29
C LEU A 820 -21.22 -21.90 -1.81
N LEU A 821 -21.59 -23.13 -1.44
CA LEU A 821 -21.62 -23.59 -0.05
C LEU A 821 -20.23 -23.46 0.62
N VAL A 822 -19.15 -23.86 -0.07
CA VAL A 822 -17.77 -23.64 0.40
C VAL A 822 -17.46 -22.15 0.58
N ALA A 823 -17.88 -21.29 -0.37
CA ALA A 823 -17.67 -19.85 -0.28
C ALA A 823 -18.59 -19.13 0.73
N LEU A 824 -19.59 -19.81 1.29
CA LEU A 824 -20.47 -19.37 2.38
C LEU A 824 -20.11 -20.02 3.74
N GLY A 825 -19.07 -20.86 3.79
CA GLY A 825 -18.69 -21.62 4.99
C GLY A 825 -19.70 -22.68 5.43
N ARG A 826 -20.65 -23.05 4.56
CA ARG A 826 -21.78 -23.93 4.87
C ARG A 826 -21.44 -25.40 4.69
N ASP A 827 -21.96 -26.22 5.61
CA ASP A 827 -21.66 -27.65 5.64
C ASP A 827 -22.34 -28.41 4.48
N ARG A 828 -21.60 -29.34 3.88
CA ARG A 828 -21.99 -29.99 2.60
C ARG A 828 -23.09 -31.02 2.75
N GLU A 829 -23.25 -31.60 3.93
CA GLU A 829 -24.22 -32.67 4.19
C GLU A 829 -25.57 -32.13 4.70
N ALA A 830 -25.57 -31.02 5.44
CA ALA A 830 -26.78 -30.44 6.03
C ALA A 830 -27.82 -30.02 4.97
N VAL A 831 -27.37 -29.36 3.89
CA VAL A 831 -28.24 -28.80 2.85
C VAL A 831 -28.93 -29.87 2.00
N ALA A 832 -28.43 -31.11 2.00
CA ALA A 832 -29.09 -32.24 1.35
C ALA A 832 -30.40 -32.66 2.06
N GLY A 833 -30.59 -32.29 3.33
CA GLY A 833 -31.82 -32.54 4.08
C GLY A 833 -32.98 -31.59 3.72
N GLU A 834 -32.67 -30.41 3.17
CA GLU A 834 -33.67 -29.38 2.82
C GLU A 834 -34.11 -29.44 1.35
N GLY A 835 -34.38 -30.66 0.88
CA GLY A 835 -35.14 -30.87 -0.35
C GLY A 835 -36.63 -30.53 -0.14
N PRO A 836 -37.36 -30.04 -1.17
CA PRO A 836 -38.79 -29.79 -1.04
C PRO A 836 -39.53 -31.12 -0.81
N GLY A 837 -40.00 -31.33 0.43
CA GLY A 837 -40.74 -32.54 0.80
C GLY A 837 -41.94 -32.77 -0.13
N PRO A 838 -42.26 -34.04 -0.48
CA PRO A 838 -43.28 -34.35 -1.46
C PRO A 838 -44.64 -33.83 -0.99
N ARG A 839 -45.27 -32.96 -1.79
CA ARG A 839 -46.65 -32.55 -1.57
C ARG A 839 -47.60 -33.67 -1.98
N THR A 840 -47.75 -34.67 -1.10
CA THR A 840 -48.79 -35.71 -1.20
C THR A 840 -50.15 -35.09 -0.88
N GLY A 841 -50.69 -34.34 -1.84
CA GLY A 841 -52.06 -33.84 -1.83
C GLY A 841 -53.03 -34.91 -2.31
N GLU A 842 -53.18 -35.99 -1.54
CA GLU A 842 -54.33 -36.88 -1.70
C GLU A 842 -55.53 -36.21 -1.03
N GLY A 843 -56.61 -36.02 -1.79
CA GLY A 843 -57.84 -35.41 -1.29
C GLY A 843 -58.81 -36.49 -0.81
N ASP A 844 -59.30 -36.36 0.43
CA ASP A 844 -60.35 -37.23 0.95
C ASP A 844 -61.62 -37.14 0.10
N ALA A 845 -62.15 -38.31 -0.24
CA ALA A 845 -63.46 -38.50 -0.86
C ALA A 845 -64.10 -39.76 -0.26
N GLY A 846 -64.70 -39.60 0.92
CA GLY A 846 -65.40 -40.63 1.70
C GLY A 846 -66.43 -40.02 2.65
#